data_AF-A0AAE6W0T7-F1
#
_entry.id   AF-A0AAE6W0T7-F1
#
_cell.length_a   1.000
_cell.length_b   1.000
_cell.length_c   1.000
_cell.angle_alpha   90.00
_cell.angle_beta   90.00
_cell.angle_gamma   90.00
#
_symmetry.space_group_name_H-M   'P 1'
#
loop_
_entity.id
_entity.type
_entity.pdbx_description
1 polymer ?
#
loop_
_entity_poly.entity_id
_entity_poly.type
_entity_poly.pdbx_seq_one_letter_code
_entity_poly.pdbx_strand_id
1 'polypeptide(L)'
;MSKSGDPSSSSPKKTSASKKASESKEKVASKPAAKTSKTTSKAAPAKKAPAKAAAPAAKKPAAAKPSAEKKAPVKKASPAPAAGKAAVPAKKAPAKAPAAAPAKKAAAPAAKKAPAKPAEKKPAEKKASKPAAKAEAPKKLSEILEEERKRAASRKVTNPIDAPEIQEKIRELIKLAKEQGYLTFDDINDSLPNDIVDQQDYEAIMDRLRSMAFDIIDASDVDSYTDRTRINTEEEDEEEKLEAKMDILDDPVRMYLKQMGQVSLLTREEEVAISKRIEDAEQNVQRCVHRFGFIANAYLDVAYRLLDNEERFDRVILDKKIDSRERYMKGLAQLCAQIQQTHQDASSAFRKLYRSKEAAKSVKARQAEFDKITGVLVKLFGRLYFKHKVIEDFCSMIDEARDRVLRMQKKVAQDPSNKELKEHLAELELRMWMTADEMGEAYQELRKWLREARRAKDEMVEANLRLVISIAKKYTNRGLSFLDLIQEGNMGLMKAVEKFEYRRGYKFSTYATWWIRQAITRSIADQARTIRIPVHMIETINKLMRVQKQLVQEYGREPTPEEIAEEIHLPVERVRSVLKMAQQPISLQAPVGDSDDTSFGDFIEDKAAENPMEEASFSFLKEKIKDVLDTLTDREREVIEQRFGLRDGSPRTLEEVGRQFSVTRERIRQIEAKALRKLRHPTRISKIKGFLEMTES
;
A
#
# COMPACT_ATOMS: atom_id res chain seq x y z
N MET A 1 -44.79 -25.55 16.78
CA MET A 1 -45.98 -25.19 15.97
C MET A 1 -45.68 -23.83 15.32
N SER A 2 -45.59 -23.74 13.99
CA SER A 2 -46.71 -23.55 13.06
C SER A 2 -47.27 -22.11 13.17
N LYS A 3 -47.33 -21.30 12.10
CA LYS A 3 -47.32 -21.61 10.65
C LYS A 3 -46.95 -20.36 9.80
N SER A 4 -46.47 -20.59 8.57
CA SER A 4 -46.57 -19.73 7.34
C SER A 4 -46.57 -18.19 7.47
N GLY A 5 -45.73 -17.40 6.79
CA GLY A 5 -44.84 -17.70 5.67
C GLY A 5 -45.48 -17.51 4.29
N ASP A 6 -45.02 -16.47 3.57
CA ASP A 6 -44.90 -16.35 2.10
C ASP A 6 -46.15 -16.41 1.17
N PRO A 7 -46.03 -16.10 -0.14
CA PRO A 7 -45.05 -15.23 -0.82
C PRO A 7 -45.65 -14.24 -1.85
N SER A 8 -44.80 -13.34 -2.37
CA SER A 8 -44.76 -12.85 -3.78
C SER A 8 -46.00 -12.33 -4.53
N SER A 9 -45.84 -11.20 -5.23
CA SER A 9 -46.04 -11.14 -6.70
C SER A 9 -45.51 -9.84 -7.30
N SER A 10 -45.37 -9.79 -8.62
CA SER A 10 -44.63 -8.75 -9.35
C SER A 10 -45.49 -7.65 -9.97
N SER A 11 -44.84 -6.48 -10.13
CA SER A 11 -45.10 -5.40 -11.09
C SER A 11 -45.66 -5.86 -12.46
N PRO A 12 -46.37 -5.02 -13.28
CA PRO A 12 -46.06 -3.58 -13.45
C PRO A 12 -47.17 -2.57 -13.91
N LYS A 13 -46.79 -1.28 -13.90
CA LYS A 13 -47.14 -0.19 -14.86
C LYS A 13 -48.56 0.47 -14.89
N LYS A 14 -48.49 1.81 -14.76
CA LYS A 14 -49.04 2.89 -15.64
C LYS A 14 -50.32 3.70 -15.26
N THR A 15 -50.15 5.01 -15.47
CA THR A 15 -51.11 6.05 -15.95
C THR A 15 -52.30 6.52 -15.08
N SER A 16 -52.09 7.66 -14.40
CA SER A 16 -52.87 8.89 -14.58
C SER A 16 -51.94 10.11 -14.31
N ALA A 17 -52.03 11.33 -14.88
CA ALA A 17 -52.96 12.05 -15.78
C ALA A 17 -53.81 13.18 -15.15
N SER A 18 -53.16 14.31 -14.79
CA SER A 18 -53.72 15.68 -14.70
C SER A 18 -52.54 16.67 -14.55
N LYS A 19 -52.32 17.75 -15.32
CA LYS A 19 -53.04 18.50 -16.38
C LYS A 19 -54.00 19.63 -15.96
N LYS A 20 -53.44 20.77 -15.54
CA LYS A 20 -53.89 22.19 -15.63
C LYS A 20 -52.81 23.02 -14.90
N ALA A 21 -52.55 24.32 -15.14
CA ALA A 21 -52.88 25.33 -16.15
C ALA A 21 -51.87 26.51 -15.91
N SER A 22 -51.70 27.59 -16.69
CA SER A 22 -52.15 28.04 -18.02
C SER A 22 -51.34 29.31 -18.37
N GLU A 23 -50.98 29.48 -19.66
CA GLU A 23 -50.88 30.80 -20.35
C GLU A 23 -49.83 31.84 -19.86
N SER A 24 -49.34 32.80 -20.67
CA SER A 24 -49.63 33.14 -22.08
C SER A 24 -48.40 33.75 -22.82
N LYS A 25 -48.45 33.65 -24.16
CA LYS A 25 -48.14 34.66 -25.22
C LYS A 25 -47.31 35.92 -24.88
N GLU A 26 -46.47 36.48 -25.76
CA GLU A 26 -46.18 36.16 -27.18
C GLU A 26 -44.80 36.72 -27.68
N LYS A 27 -44.34 36.18 -28.82
CA LYS A 27 -43.70 36.80 -30.02
C LYS A 27 -43.17 38.25 -29.96
N VAL A 28 -42.17 38.68 -30.75
CA VAL A 28 -41.46 38.07 -31.91
C VAL A 28 -40.04 38.64 -32.06
N ALA A 29 -39.19 38.03 -32.90
CA ALA A 29 -37.81 38.47 -33.16
C ALA A 29 -37.68 39.47 -34.33
N SER A 30 -36.61 40.30 -34.33
CA SER A 30 -35.71 40.47 -35.51
C SER A 30 -34.49 41.38 -35.24
N LYS A 31 -33.53 41.30 -36.16
CA LYS A 31 -32.22 42.00 -36.31
C LYS A 31 -32.39 43.13 -37.39
N PRO A 32 -31.37 43.90 -37.88
CA PRO A 32 -29.95 44.06 -37.49
C PRO A 32 -29.39 45.53 -37.55
N ALA A 33 -28.04 45.65 -37.47
CA ALA A 33 -27.18 46.68 -38.14
C ALA A 33 -27.15 48.14 -37.60
N ALA A 34 -26.14 49.00 -37.89
CA ALA A 34 -24.69 48.86 -38.20
C ALA A 34 -23.97 50.24 -38.32
N LYS A 35 -22.62 50.25 -38.40
CA LYS A 35 -21.70 51.41 -38.68
C LYS A 35 -21.57 52.41 -37.50
N THR A 36 -20.61 53.33 -37.37
CA THR A 36 -19.56 54.01 -38.22
C THR A 36 -18.37 54.47 -37.30
N SER A 37 -17.17 54.91 -37.71
CA SER A 37 -16.29 54.71 -38.91
C SER A 37 -14.98 55.52 -38.78
N LYS A 38 -13.87 55.08 -39.43
CA LYS A 38 -12.56 55.79 -39.65
C LYS A 38 -11.68 56.03 -38.40
N THR A 39 -10.38 55.68 -38.34
CA THR A 39 -9.18 56.07 -39.12
C THR A 39 -8.84 57.57 -39.17
N THR A 40 -7.81 58.00 -38.41
CA THR A 40 -6.57 58.66 -38.90
C THR A 40 -5.65 59.00 -37.71
N SER A 41 -4.38 59.34 -37.97
CA SER A 41 -3.36 59.61 -36.95
C SER A 41 -2.61 60.94 -37.22
N LYS A 42 -2.40 61.76 -36.17
CA LYS A 42 -1.23 62.66 -36.04
C LYS A 42 -1.16 63.48 -34.74
N ALA A 43 0.08 63.93 -34.47
CA ALA A 43 0.50 65.13 -33.73
C ALA A 43 0.41 65.17 -32.18
N ALA A 44 1.58 65.41 -31.57
CA ALA A 44 1.74 66.07 -30.27
C ALA A 44 1.84 67.61 -30.47
N PRO A 45 2.14 68.40 -29.42
CA PRO A 45 3.43 69.10 -29.48
C PRO A 45 4.16 69.40 -28.14
N ALA A 46 5.47 69.10 -28.13
CA ALA A 46 6.58 69.91 -27.57
C ALA A 46 6.60 70.27 -26.05
N LYS A 47 7.71 70.69 -25.41
CA LYS A 47 9.09 71.06 -25.81
C LYS A 47 10.10 70.23 -24.94
N LYS A 48 11.42 70.17 -25.11
CA LYS A 48 12.47 71.14 -25.57
C LYS A 48 13.67 70.36 -26.18
N ALA A 49 14.66 71.07 -26.75
CA ALA A 49 15.82 70.54 -27.49
C ALA A 49 17.16 70.93 -26.78
N PRO A 50 18.41 70.80 -27.33
CA PRO A 50 18.83 70.26 -28.65
C PRO A 50 20.16 69.43 -28.74
N ALA A 51 20.40 68.78 -29.90
CA ALA A 51 21.70 68.49 -30.59
C ALA A 51 22.82 67.68 -29.87
N LYS A 52 23.71 66.88 -30.49
CA LYS A 52 24.04 66.42 -31.89
C LYS A 52 25.00 65.19 -31.74
N ALA A 53 25.47 64.40 -32.73
CA ALA A 53 25.35 64.27 -34.20
C ALA A 53 25.62 62.79 -34.64
N ALA A 54 26.10 62.56 -35.88
CA ALA A 54 26.57 61.26 -36.45
C ALA A 54 28.13 61.22 -36.53
N ALA A 55 28.87 60.22 -37.05
CA ALA A 55 28.63 59.27 -38.16
C ALA A 55 29.58 58.01 -38.12
N PRO A 56 29.50 57.02 -39.05
CA PRO A 56 30.13 55.69 -38.91
C PRO A 56 31.20 55.28 -39.95
N ALA A 57 31.87 54.14 -39.66
CA ALA A 57 32.45 53.12 -40.57
C ALA A 57 33.89 53.25 -41.17
N ALA A 58 34.54 52.07 -41.24
CA ALA A 58 35.53 51.56 -42.24
C ALA A 58 37.07 51.83 -42.17
N LYS A 59 37.82 50.70 -42.20
CA LYS A 59 39.15 50.41 -42.80
C LYS A 59 40.51 50.76 -42.10
N LYS A 60 41.48 49.88 -42.41
CA LYS A 60 42.95 49.77 -42.09
C LYS A 60 43.80 50.98 -42.58
N PRO A 61 45.04 51.26 -42.07
CA PRO A 61 46.27 50.40 -41.96
C PRO A 61 46.92 50.36 -40.55
N ALA A 62 47.96 49.58 -40.16
CA ALA A 62 48.96 48.68 -40.76
C ALA A 62 50.44 49.19 -40.82
N ALA A 63 51.27 48.77 -39.84
CA ALA A 63 52.74 48.75 -39.82
C ALA A 63 53.18 47.61 -38.84
N ALA A 64 53.89 46.56 -39.28
CA ALA A 64 55.35 46.39 -39.40
C ALA A 64 56.06 46.13 -38.04
N LYS A 65 56.49 44.90 -37.70
CA LYS A 65 57.70 44.12 -38.15
C LYS A 65 59.01 44.55 -37.43
N PRO A 66 60.08 43.71 -37.29
CA PRO A 66 60.51 42.57 -38.13
C PRO A 66 60.00 41.18 -37.69
N SER A 67 60.68 40.08 -38.07
CA SER A 67 60.22 38.69 -37.92
C SER A 67 61.29 37.62 -38.20
N ALA A 68 61.28 36.50 -37.46
CA ALA A 68 61.94 35.22 -37.76
C ALA A 68 60.85 34.11 -37.75
N GLU A 69 60.61 33.30 -38.79
CA GLU A 69 61.43 32.17 -39.32
C GLU A 69 61.44 30.91 -38.42
N LYS A 70 61.25 29.67 -38.90
CA LYS A 70 60.58 29.13 -40.13
C LYS A 70 60.40 27.60 -39.97
N LYS A 71 59.34 27.03 -40.61
CA LYS A 71 59.15 25.62 -41.06
C LYS A 71 59.86 24.46 -40.28
N ALA A 72 59.14 23.60 -39.55
CA ALA A 72 58.51 22.34 -40.05
C ALA A 72 59.40 21.06 -39.83
N PRO A 73 59.15 19.84 -40.39
CA PRO A 73 58.86 18.67 -39.54
C PRO A 73 59.62 17.35 -39.90
N VAL A 74 59.08 16.18 -39.49
CA VAL A 74 59.26 14.79 -40.02
C VAL A 74 59.96 13.76 -39.09
N LYS A 75 59.53 12.49 -39.18
CA LYS A 75 59.98 11.29 -38.43
C LYS A 75 61.20 10.60 -39.09
N LYS A 76 61.99 9.82 -38.32
CA LYS A 76 62.69 8.58 -38.78
C LYS A 76 63.04 7.66 -37.58
N ALA A 77 63.56 6.46 -37.84
CA ALA A 77 63.67 5.36 -36.86
C ALA A 77 64.78 4.32 -37.17
N SER A 78 64.98 3.34 -36.24
CA SER A 78 65.74 2.07 -36.38
C SER A 78 67.29 2.17 -36.28
N PRO A 79 68.06 1.08 -36.01
CA PRO A 79 67.71 -0.36 -36.00
C PRO A 79 68.12 -1.20 -34.75
N ALA A 80 68.16 -2.54 -34.92
CA ALA A 80 68.22 -3.66 -33.93
C ALA A 80 69.68 -4.07 -33.53
N PRO A 81 70.05 -5.27 -32.93
CA PRO A 81 69.30 -6.54 -32.77
C PRO A 81 69.51 -7.43 -31.48
N ALA A 82 68.75 -8.54 -31.46
CA ALA A 82 69.10 -9.92 -31.00
C ALA A 82 68.87 -10.43 -29.55
N ALA A 83 68.32 -11.66 -29.50
CA ALA A 83 68.45 -12.76 -28.52
C ALA A 83 67.89 -12.64 -27.08
N GLY A 84 66.85 -13.45 -26.79
CA GLY A 84 66.36 -13.73 -25.43
C GLY A 84 65.11 -14.62 -25.42
N LYS A 85 65.25 -15.95 -25.57
CA LYS A 85 64.12 -16.91 -25.58
C LYS A 85 63.96 -17.63 -24.23
N ALA A 86 62.78 -17.54 -23.62
CA ALA A 86 62.17 -18.60 -22.82
C ALA A 86 60.66 -18.35 -22.66
N ALA A 87 59.88 -19.40 -22.45
CA ALA A 87 58.43 -19.31 -22.26
C ALA A 87 57.99 -19.76 -20.85
N VAL A 88 56.72 -19.48 -20.55
CA VAL A 88 55.94 -19.92 -19.38
C VAL A 88 56.33 -21.28 -18.78
N PRO A 89 56.49 -21.36 -17.45
CA PRO A 89 56.25 -22.59 -16.70
C PRO A 89 55.04 -22.46 -15.76
N ALA A 90 54.04 -23.33 -15.94
CA ALA A 90 53.07 -23.65 -14.91
C ALA A 90 53.43 -24.98 -14.23
N LYS A 91 53.50 -25.00 -12.90
CA LYS A 91 53.52 -26.22 -12.06
C LYS A 91 52.59 -25.96 -10.88
N LYS A 92 51.51 -26.73 -10.62
CA LYS A 92 51.37 -28.18 -10.33
C LYS A 92 52.10 -28.66 -9.06
N ALA A 93 51.33 -28.77 -7.97
CA ALA A 93 51.43 -29.69 -6.83
C ALA A 93 52.73 -29.68 -5.99
N PRO A 94 52.65 -30.10 -4.71
CA PRO A 94 52.74 -31.53 -4.40
C PRO A 94 51.78 -32.00 -3.28
N ALA A 95 51.91 -33.28 -2.90
CA ALA A 95 51.28 -33.90 -1.73
C ALA A 95 52.28 -34.85 -1.02
N LYS A 96 51.90 -35.35 0.17
CA LYS A 96 52.60 -36.31 1.08
C LYS A 96 53.76 -35.80 1.97
N ALA A 97 53.50 -35.84 3.29
CA ALA A 97 54.08 -36.76 4.32
C ALA A 97 55.62 -37.00 4.34
N PRO A 98 56.27 -37.12 5.53
CA PRO A 98 55.97 -38.09 6.62
C PRO A 98 55.37 -37.42 7.89
N ALA A 99 54.65 -38.05 8.83
CA ALA A 99 54.63 -39.41 9.43
C ALA A 99 55.50 -39.58 10.70
N ALA A 100 54.87 -39.67 11.88
CA ALA A 100 55.46 -40.07 13.16
C ALA A 100 54.42 -40.78 14.05
N ALA A 101 54.71 -42.03 14.43
CA ALA A 101 53.94 -43.00 15.24
C ALA A 101 54.88 -44.20 15.52
N PRO A 102 54.59 -45.22 16.37
CA PRO A 102 53.33 -45.58 17.06
C PRO A 102 53.49 -45.75 18.59
N ALA A 103 52.44 -46.05 19.38
CA ALA A 103 51.97 -47.42 19.74
C ALA A 103 50.92 -47.29 20.88
N LYS A 104 49.88 -48.11 21.11
CA LYS A 104 49.18 -49.30 20.53
C LYS A 104 47.69 -49.20 21.01
N LYS A 105 46.68 -50.03 20.72
CA LYS A 105 46.54 -51.37 20.10
C LYS A 105 45.16 -51.50 19.38
N ALA A 106 44.86 -52.71 18.92
CA ALA A 106 43.62 -53.26 18.35
C ALA A 106 42.48 -53.52 19.40
N ALA A 107 41.23 -53.93 19.09
CA ALA A 107 40.54 -54.27 17.82
C ALA A 107 38.98 -54.28 17.99
N ALA A 108 38.22 -54.65 16.95
CA ALA A 108 36.75 -54.89 16.91
C ALA A 108 36.45 -56.38 16.52
N PRO A 109 35.20 -56.87 16.21
CA PRO A 109 33.84 -56.27 16.21
C PRO A 109 32.67 -57.19 16.74
N ALA A 110 31.40 -56.84 16.43
CA ALA A 110 30.21 -57.70 16.17
C ALA A 110 29.08 -57.98 17.24
N ALA A 111 28.05 -57.13 17.19
CA ALA A 111 26.58 -57.36 17.26
C ALA A 111 25.87 -58.55 18.00
N LYS A 112 24.91 -58.22 18.91
CA LYS A 112 23.45 -58.63 18.88
C LYS A 112 22.58 -58.02 20.01
N LYS A 113 21.27 -58.31 19.97
CA LYS A 113 20.04 -57.74 20.64
C LYS A 113 20.03 -57.51 22.19
N ALA A 114 18.98 -56.79 22.63
CA ALA A 114 18.52 -56.41 24.00
C ALA A 114 17.88 -57.60 24.81
N PRO A 115 17.27 -57.48 26.04
CA PRO A 115 16.74 -56.28 26.77
C PRO A 115 16.90 -56.26 28.34
N ALA A 116 16.18 -55.32 29.02
CA ALA A 116 15.56 -55.39 30.39
C ALA A 116 15.80 -54.20 31.39
N LYS A 117 15.01 -54.20 32.48
CA LYS A 117 14.79 -53.23 33.60
C LYS A 117 14.92 -54.02 34.95
N PRO A 118 14.71 -53.51 36.19
CA PRO A 118 14.67 -52.14 36.80
C PRO A 118 15.44 -52.06 38.17
N ALA A 119 15.04 -51.13 39.08
CA ALA A 119 15.03 -51.19 40.58
C ALA A 119 15.86 -50.16 41.41
N GLU A 120 15.48 -49.97 42.69
CA GLU A 120 15.88 -48.89 43.63
C GLU A 120 16.71 -49.35 44.85
N LYS A 121 17.33 -48.42 45.62
CA LYS A 121 17.17 -48.28 47.11
C LYS A 121 17.91 -47.10 47.78
N LYS A 122 17.52 -46.78 49.04
CA LYS A 122 18.08 -45.75 49.96
C LYS A 122 19.22 -46.29 50.86
N PRO A 123 20.01 -45.43 51.53
CA PRO A 123 19.89 -45.19 53.00
C PRO A 123 19.90 -43.67 53.37
N ALA A 124 19.27 -43.14 54.44
CA ALA A 124 19.35 -43.34 55.91
C ALA A 124 20.31 -42.32 56.62
N GLU A 125 20.09 -42.03 57.93
CA GLU A 125 20.46 -40.75 58.58
C GLU A 125 21.00 -40.88 60.03
N LYS A 126 21.66 -39.82 60.54
CA LYS A 126 21.86 -39.37 61.95
C LYS A 126 23.19 -39.64 62.69
N LYS A 127 23.72 -38.56 63.29
CA LYS A 127 24.21 -38.46 64.69
C LYS A 127 24.14 -37.00 65.18
N ALA A 128 24.27 -36.73 66.48
CA ALA A 128 23.80 -35.47 67.12
C ALA A 128 24.72 -34.92 68.23
N SER A 129 24.50 -33.66 68.65
CA SER A 129 24.90 -33.08 69.96
C SER A 129 24.22 -31.71 70.22
N LYS A 130 24.41 -31.16 71.43
CA LYS A 130 23.78 -29.96 72.08
C LYS A 130 24.89 -29.24 72.90
N PRO A 131 24.68 -28.11 73.64
CA PRO A 131 23.69 -27.03 73.57
C PRO A 131 24.29 -25.59 73.66
N ALA A 132 23.49 -24.52 73.46
CA ALA A 132 23.65 -23.17 74.04
C ALA A 132 22.40 -22.30 73.73
N ALA A 133 22.24 -21.10 74.34
CA ALA A 133 21.02 -20.28 74.20
C ALA A 133 21.26 -18.74 74.23
N LYS A 134 20.48 -17.98 73.43
CA LYS A 134 19.84 -16.66 73.75
C LYS A 134 19.17 -16.01 72.52
N ALA A 135 18.23 -15.09 72.80
CA ALA A 135 17.57 -14.11 71.91
C ALA A 135 16.53 -14.64 70.89
N GLU A 136 15.58 -13.76 70.53
CA GLU A 136 14.31 -14.08 69.85
C GLU A 136 14.22 -13.55 68.40
N ALA A 137 13.59 -14.34 67.51
CA ALA A 137 12.94 -13.88 66.27
C ALA A 137 11.95 -14.97 65.75
N PRO A 138 10.80 -14.62 65.13
CA PRO A 138 9.67 -15.55 64.99
C PRO A 138 9.66 -16.41 63.70
N LYS A 139 9.34 -17.71 63.87
CA LYS A 139 8.95 -18.71 62.85
C LYS A 139 8.08 -19.77 63.56
N LYS A 140 7.03 -20.39 62.99
CA LYS A 140 6.32 -20.20 61.71
C LYS A 140 4.88 -20.74 61.87
N LEU A 141 3.91 -20.20 61.12
CA LEU A 141 2.49 -20.62 61.15
C LEU A 141 2.22 -22.05 60.60
N SER A 142 3.24 -22.74 60.07
CA SER A 142 3.08 -23.98 59.29
C SER A 142 2.87 -25.25 60.10
N GLU A 143 3.40 -25.34 61.32
CA GLU A 143 3.41 -26.61 62.08
C GLU A 143 2.04 -26.90 62.74
N ILE A 144 1.36 -25.87 63.23
CA ILE A 144 -0.01 -25.96 63.79
C ILE A 144 -0.99 -26.54 62.75
N LEU A 145 -0.86 -26.08 61.50
CA LEU A 145 -1.70 -26.53 60.38
C LEU A 145 -1.43 -27.98 59.94
N GLU A 146 -0.28 -28.56 60.29
CA GLU A 146 -0.01 -29.98 60.06
C GLU A 146 -0.55 -30.89 61.16
N GLU A 147 -0.58 -30.45 62.42
CA GLU A 147 -1.20 -31.21 63.52
C GLU A 147 -2.72 -31.29 63.36
N GLU A 148 -3.37 -30.17 63.00
CA GLU A 148 -4.80 -30.13 62.64
C GLU A 148 -5.12 -31.11 61.50
N ARG A 149 -4.34 -31.08 60.41
CA ARG A 149 -4.52 -32.01 59.26
C ARG A 149 -4.36 -33.48 59.65
N LYS A 150 -3.44 -33.81 60.56
CA LYS A 150 -3.24 -35.19 61.06
C LYS A 150 -4.35 -35.64 62.01
N ARG A 151 -5.02 -34.72 62.72
CA ARG A 151 -6.23 -35.02 63.54
C ARG A 151 -7.51 -35.11 62.70
N ALA A 152 -7.60 -34.39 61.59
CA ALA A 152 -8.74 -34.49 60.66
C ALA A 152 -8.74 -35.81 59.86
N ALA A 153 -7.57 -36.37 59.57
CA ALA A 153 -7.42 -37.54 58.69
C ALA A 153 -7.83 -38.90 59.30
N SER A 154 -8.11 -38.98 60.60
CA SER A 154 -8.32 -40.24 61.34
C SER A 154 -9.77 -40.51 61.75
N ARG A 155 -10.75 -39.78 61.17
CA ARG A 155 -12.18 -39.96 61.48
C ARG A 155 -13.02 -40.24 60.22
N LYS A 156 -12.89 -41.46 59.68
CA LYS A 156 -13.92 -42.06 58.82
C LYS A 156 -14.67 -43.13 59.62
N VAL A 157 -15.98 -42.97 59.72
CA VAL A 157 -16.90 -44.08 60.02
C VAL A 157 -16.94 -44.96 58.77
N THR A 158 -16.84 -46.28 58.94
CA THR A 158 -17.04 -47.24 57.84
C THR A 158 -18.52 -47.50 57.67
N ASN A 159 -19.15 -46.83 56.70
CA ASN A 159 -20.48 -47.24 56.24
C ASN A 159 -20.36 -48.62 55.56
N PRO A 160 -21.37 -49.50 55.66
CA PRO A 160 -21.32 -50.86 55.11
C PRO A 160 -21.08 -50.90 53.58
N ILE A 161 -21.47 -49.83 52.87
CA ILE A 161 -21.28 -49.62 51.42
C ILE A 161 -19.82 -49.76 50.94
N ASP A 162 -18.82 -49.49 51.80
CA ASP A 162 -17.38 -49.61 51.43
C ASP A 162 -16.83 -51.06 51.59
N ALA A 163 -17.70 -52.08 51.73
CA ALA A 163 -17.30 -53.49 51.69
C ALA A 163 -16.66 -53.87 50.34
N PRO A 164 -15.57 -54.67 50.33
CA PRO A 164 -14.81 -54.94 49.11
C PRO A 164 -15.63 -55.67 48.05
N GLU A 165 -16.48 -56.62 48.45
CA GLU A 165 -17.33 -57.42 47.55
C GLU A 165 -18.36 -56.57 46.80
N ILE A 166 -19.02 -55.62 47.51
CA ILE A 166 -19.93 -54.64 46.91
C ILE A 166 -19.15 -53.73 45.96
N GLN A 167 -17.95 -53.30 46.35
CA GLN A 167 -17.14 -52.39 45.55
C GLN A 167 -16.53 -53.04 44.30
N GLU A 168 -16.38 -54.37 44.24
CA GLU A 168 -16.02 -55.07 43.00
C GLU A 168 -17.22 -55.18 42.06
N LYS A 169 -18.40 -55.54 42.56
CA LYS A 169 -19.65 -55.55 41.77
C LYS A 169 -20.01 -54.17 41.20
N ILE A 170 -19.81 -53.09 41.97
CA ILE A 170 -19.97 -51.72 41.46
C ILE A 170 -18.96 -51.41 40.33
N ARG A 171 -17.74 -51.97 40.31
CA ARG A 171 -16.81 -51.81 39.18
C ARG A 171 -17.27 -52.59 37.95
N GLU A 172 -17.93 -53.74 38.12
CA GLU A 172 -18.50 -54.52 37.02
C GLU A 172 -19.68 -53.77 36.38
N LEU A 173 -20.61 -53.23 37.19
CA LEU A 173 -21.67 -52.33 36.70
C LEU A 173 -21.10 -51.10 35.98
N ILE A 174 -20.08 -50.43 36.55
CA ILE A 174 -19.43 -49.27 35.90
C ILE A 174 -18.70 -49.65 34.60
N LYS A 175 -18.23 -50.90 34.46
CA LYS A 175 -17.65 -51.39 33.19
C LYS A 175 -18.75 -51.62 32.15
N LEU A 176 -19.85 -52.26 32.55
CA LEU A 176 -20.99 -52.58 31.68
C LEU A 176 -21.68 -51.29 31.18
N ALA A 177 -21.94 -50.34 32.09
CA ALA A 177 -22.49 -49.01 31.75
C ALA A 177 -21.55 -48.17 30.86
N LYS A 178 -20.23 -48.39 30.90
CA LYS A 178 -19.26 -47.76 29.97
C LYS A 178 -19.19 -48.44 28.60
N GLU A 179 -19.61 -49.69 28.49
CA GLU A 179 -19.64 -50.44 27.24
C GLU A 179 -20.99 -50.27 26.51
N GLN A 180 -22.07 -49.92 27.23
CA GLN A 180 -23.42 -49.70 26.67
C GLN A 180 -23.89 -48.24 26.65
N GLY A 181 -23.39 -47.36 27.54
CA GLY A 181 -23.80 -45.95 27.62
C GLY A 181 -25.08 -45.68 28.43
N TYR A 182 -25.69 -46.73 28.97
CA TYR A 182 -26.83 -46.74 29.90
C TYR A 182 -26.71 -47.96 30.82
N LEU A 183 -27.62 -48.10 31.79
CA LEU A 183 -27.73 -49.27 32.67
C LEU A 183 -29.20 -49.51 33.02
N THR A 184 -29.69 -50.77 33.06
CA THR A 184 -31.08 -51.03 33.44
C THR A 184 -31.26 -51.26 34.94
N PHE A 185 -32.48 -51.07 35.45
CA PHE A 185 -32.81 -51.42 36.84
C PHE A 185 -32.64 -52.92 37.12
N ASP A 186 -32.91 -53.78 36.12
CA ASP A 186 -32.76 -55.23 36.23
C ASP A 186 -31.28 -55.64 36.31
N ASP A 187 -30.39 -55.04 35.50
CA ASP A 187 -28.93 -55.27 35.58
C ASP A 187 -28.39 -54.96 36.99
N ILE A 188 -28.88 -53.88 37.60
CA ILE A 188 -28.49 -53.47 38.95
C ILE A 188 -28.99 -54.49 39.98
N ASN A 189 -30.25 -54.92 39.85
CA ASN A 189 -30.88 -55.85 40.79
C ASN A 189 -30.24 -57.25 40.73
N ASP A 190 -30.07 -57.83 39.55
CA ASP A 190 -29.44 -59.15 39.34
C ASP A 190 -27.96 -59.18 39.76
N SER A 191 -27.28 -58.02 39.73
CA SER A 191 -25.89 -57.93 40.18
C SER A 191 -25.72 -57.99 41.69
N LEU A 192 -26.75 -57.71 42.51
CA LEU A 192 -26.63 -57.56 43.97
C LEU A 192 -27.05 -58.83 44.73
N PRO A 193 -26.43 -59.18 45.88
CA PRO A 193 -26.85 -60.34 46.68
C PRO A 193 -28.08 -60.03 47.55
N ASN A 194 -29.11 -60.87 47.48
CA ASN A 194 -30.40 -60.67 48.16
C ASN A 194 -30.38 -60.63 49.71
N ASP A 195 -29.30 -61.06 50.37
CA ASP A 195 -29.25 -61.19 51.84
C ASP A 195 -28.78 -59.93 52.59
N ILE A 196 -28.21 -58.91 51.90
CA ILE A 196 -27.80 -57.64 52.55
C ILE A 196 -28.09 -56.45 51.62
N VAL A 197 -29.31 -55.92 51.69
CA VAL A 197 -29.66 -54.60 51.15
C VAL A 197 -30.66 -53.91 52.09
N ASP A 198 -30.19 -53.01 52.95
CA ASP A 198 -31.08 -52.01 53.57
C ASP A 198 -31.54 -51.03 52.49
N GLN A 199 -32.80 -50.56 52.55
CA GLN A 199 -33.40 -49.65 51.57
C GLN A 199 -32.53 -48.40 51.29
N GLN A 200 -31.83 -47.92 52.34
CA GLN A 200 -30.94 -46.76 52.29
C GLN A 200 -29.62 -47.02 51.54
N ASP A 201 -29.09 -48.26 51.61
CA ASP A 201 -27.87 -48.62 50.90
C ASP A 201 -28.14 -48.78 49.39
N TYR A 202 -29.32 -49.30 49.00
CA TYR A 202 -29.75 -49.32 47.60
C TYR A 202 -29.84 -47.90 47.01
N GLU A 203 -30.55 -47.00 47.71
CA GLU A 203 -30.70 -45.60 47.30
C GLU A 203 -29.34 -44.88 47.18
N ALA A 204 -28.43 -45.12 48.12
CA ALA A 204 -27.06 -44.59 48.08
C ALA A 204 -26.20 -45.16 46.93
N ILE A 205 -26.40 -46.42 46.52
CA ILE A 205 -25.74 -47.01 45.34
C ILE A 205 -26.30 -46.39 44.05
N MET A 206 -27.62 -46.24 43.95
CA MET A 206 -28.29 -45.65 42.78
C MET A 206 -27.87 -44.19 42.55
N ASP A 207 -27.82 -43.38 43.60
CA ASP A 207 -27.36 -41.99 43.51
C ASP A 207 -25.85 -41.89 43.24
N ARG A 208 -25.04 -42.85 43.72
CA ARG A 208 -23.62 -42.94 43.34
C ARG A 208 -23.46 -43.25 41.85
N LEU A 209 -24.25 -44.16 41.28
CA LEU A 209 -24.23 -44.45 39.84
C LEU A 209 -24.69 -43.24 39.01
N ARG A 210 -25.80 -42.60 39.38
CA ARG A 210 -26.26 -41.35 38.75
C ARG A 210 -25.22 -40.23 38.83
N SER A 211 -24.52 -40.09 39.95
CA SER A 211 -23.46 -39.07 40.11
C SER A 211 -22.24 -39.26 39.17
N MET A 212 -22.11 -40.44 38.55
CA MET A 212 -21.06 -40.75 37.57
C MET A 212 -21.51 -40.57 36.10
N ALA A 213 -22.67 -39.94 35.88
CA ALA A 213 -23.24 -39.61 34.57
C ALA A 213 -23.54 -40.83 33.68
N PHE A 214 -24.16 -41.86 34.27
CA PHE A 214 -24.83 -42.94 33.55
C PHE A 214 -26.35 -42.78 33.72
N ASP A 215 -27.08 -42.75 32.61
CA ASP A 215 -28.55 -42.79 32.65
C ASP A 215 -29.02 -44.21 33.00
N ILE A 216 -29.87 -44.29 34.03
CA ILE A 216 -30.48 -45.55 34.49
C ILE A 216 -31.91 -45.60 33.93
N ILE A 217 -32.20 -46.63 33.15
CA ILE A 217 -33.35 -46.69 32.24
C ILE A 217 -34.18 -47.96 32.53
N ASP A 218 -35.49 -47.88 32.36
CA ASP A 218 -36.36 -49.06 32.38
C ASP A 218 -36.05 -49.95 31.16
N ALA A 219 -36.09 -51.28 31.30
CA ALA A 219 -35.82 -52.21 30.20
C ALA A 219 -36.75 -52.00 28.98
N SER A 220 -37.90 -51.36 29.17
CA SER A 220 -38.84 -51.00 28.10
C SER A 220 -38.50 -49.71 27.34
N ASP A 221 -37.70 -48.80 27.90
CA ASP A 221 -37.36 -47.49 27.29
C ASP A 221 -36.05 -47.50 26.51
N VAL A 222 -35.24 -48.57 26.61
CA VAL A 222 -33.89 -48.70 26.04
C VAL A 222 -33.83 -48.36 24.54
N ASP A 223 -34.71 -48.94 23.72
CA ASP A 223 -34.73 -48.68 22.26
C ASP A 223 -34.86 -47.18 21.97
N SER A 224 -35.78 -46.50 22.67
CA SER A 224 -36.04 -45.06 22.51
C SER A 224 -34.84 -44.19 22.87
N TYR A 225 -34.04 -44.61 23.86
CA TYR A 225 -32.81 -43.93 24.26
C TYR A 225 -31.70 -44.12 23.22
N THR A 226 -31.56 -45.32 22.64
CA THR A 226 -30.53 -45.57 21.60
C THR A 226 -30.79 -44.78 20.32
N ASP A 227 -32.05 -44.60 19.91
CA ASP A 227 -32.37 -43.79 18.74
C ASP A 227 -32.28 -42.28 19.05
N ARG A 228 -32.71 -41.82 20.24
CA ARG A 228 -32.54 -40.40 20.62
C ARG A 228 -31.06 -40.02 20.73
N THR A 229 -30.21 -40.87 21.30
CA THR A 229 -28.77 -40.60 21.41
C THR A 229 -28.06 -40.63 20.06
N ARG A 230 -28.45 -41.52 19.12
CA ARG A 230 -27.97 -41.46 17.72
C ARG A 230 -28.35 -40.16 17.03
N ILE A 231 -29.61 -39.74 17.12
CA ILE A 231 -30.06 -38.50 16.46
C ILE A 231 -29.31 -37.29 17.02
N ASN A 232 -29.19 -37.17 18.34
CA ASN A 232 -28.39 -36.11 18.97
C ASN A 232 -26.93 -36.13 18.50
N THR A 233 -26.26 -37.30 18.51
CA THR A 233 -24.86 -37.35 18.09
C THR A 233 -24.69 -37.08 16.61
N GLU A 234 -25.58 -37.53 15.72
CA GLU A 234 -25.53 -37.24 14.28
C GLU A 234 -25.83 -35.76 13.96
N GLU A 235 -26.76 -35.12 14.69
CA GLU A 235 -27.04 -33.68 14.57
C GLU A 235 -25.87 -32.83 15.11
N GLU A 236 -25.33 -33.14 16.28
CA GLU A 236 -24.14 -32.50 16.85
C GLU A 236 -22.90 -32.68 15.95
N ASP A 237 -22.70 -33.87 15.37
CA ASP A 237 -21.63 -34.13 14.41
C ASP A 237 -21.81 -33.30 13.11
N GLU A 238 -23.02 -33.09 12.63
CA GLU A 238 -23.27 -32.23 11.46
C GLU A 238 -23.11 -30.74 11.80
N GLU A 239 -23.56 -30.28 12.97
CA GLU A 239 -23.40 -28.89 13.43
C GLU A 239 -21.94 -28.52 13.68
N GLU A 240 -21.13 -29.33 14.39
CA GLU A 240 -19.68 -29.09 14.50
C GLU A 240 -19.02 -29.05 13.11
N LYS A 241 -19.44 -29.93 12.19
CA LYS A 241 -18.96 -29.92 10.81
C LYS A 241 -19.45 -28.71 10.02
N LEU A 242 -20.51 -28.01 10.42
CA LEU A 242 -21.01 -26.79 9.77
C LEU A 242 -20.32 -25.55 10.37
N GLU A 243 -20.20 -25.45 11.69
CA GLU A 243 -19.41 -24.40 12.34
C GLU A 243 -17.95 -24.43 11.86
N ALA A 244 -17.31 -25.60 11.81
CA ALA A 244 -15.96 -25.74 11.28
C ALA A 244 -15.85 -25.39 9.78
N LYS A 245 -16.94 -25.45 9.00
CA LYS A 245 -16.97 -24.96 7.60
C LYS A 245 -17.13 -23.43 7.55
N MET A 246 -17.86 -22.83 8.49
CA MET A 246 -18.06 -21.38 8.61
C MET A 246 -16.81 -20.67 9.17
N ASP A 247 -16.15 -21.22 10.18
CA ASP A 247 -14.84 -20.75 10.70
C ASP A 247 -13.68 -20.92 9.68
N ILE A 248 -13.86 -21.80 8.68
CA ILE A 248 -12.98 -21.88 7.51
C ILE A 248 -13.26 -20.77 6.48
N LEU A 249 -14.44 -20.15 6.52
CA LEU A 249 -14.89 -19.10 5.61
C LEU A 249 -14.54 -17.69 6.14
N ASP A 250 -14.63 -17.49 7.46
CA ASP A 250 -14.49 -16.17 8.10
C ASP A 250 -13.05 -15.67 8.24
N ASP A 251 -12.02 -16.53 8.16
CA ASP A 251 -10.62 -16.07 8.02
C ASP A 251 -10.21 -15.92 6.53
N PRO A 252 -10.14 -14.69 5.99
CA PRO A 252 -9.64 -14.44 4.64
C PRO A 252 -8.17 -14.85 4.45
N VAL A 253 -7.35 -14.96 5.50
CA VAL A 253 -5.98 -15.49 5.42
C VAL A 253 -6.01 -17.00 5.13
N ARG A 254 -6.80 -17.78 5.87
CA ARG A 254 -7.02 -19.22 5.65
C ARG A 254 -7.64 -19.50 4.29
N MET A 255 -8.62 -18.71 3.85
CA MET A 255 -9.19 -18.81 2.49
C MET A 255 -8.12 -18.58 1.41
N TYR A 256 -7.35 -17.49 1.50
CA TYR A 256 -6.30 -17.16 0.53
C TYR A 256 -5.18 -18.21 0.51
N LEU A 257 -4.74 -18.69 1.68
CA LEU A 257 -3.76 -19.77 1.80
C LEU A 257 -4.25 -21.08 1.17
N LYS A 258 -5.54 -21.41 1.32
CA LYS A 258 -6.17 -22.60 0.72
C LYS A 258 -6.23 -22.51 -0.81
N GLN A 259 -6.66 -21.37 -1.36
CA GLN A 259 -6.71 -21.14 -2.81
C GLN A 259 -5.29 -21.17 -3.44
N MET A 260 -4.37 -20.37 -2.91
CA MET A 260 -2.96 -20.35 -3.34
C MET A 260 -2.28 -21.72 -3.16
N GLY A 261 -2.75 -22.53 -2.21
CA GLY A 261 -2.29 -23.89 -1.97
C GLY A 261 -2.51 -24.84 -3.15
N GLN A 262 -3.46 -24.57 -4.04
CA GLN A 262 -3.84 -25.45 -5.16
C GLN A 262 -2.87 -25.40 -6.35
N VAL A 263 -2.24 -24.25 -6.62
CA VAL A 263 -1.33 -24.06 -7.77
C VAL A 263 -0.02 -24.80 -7.53
N SER A 264 0.55 -25.49 -8.53
CA SER A 264 1.85 -26.16 -8.39
C SER A 264 3.02 -25.18 -8.20
N LEU A 265 4.19 -25.69 -7.78
CA LEU A 265 5.44 -24.93 -7.77
C LEU A 265 6.19 -25.14 -9.08
N LEU A 266 6.56 -24.04 -9.76
CA LEU A 266 7.32 -24.10 -11.01
C LEU A 266 8.76 -24.59 -10.79
N THR A 267 9.22 -25.44 -11.70
CA THR A 267 10.65 -25.71 -11.92
C THR A 267 11.32 -24.57 -12.70
N ARG A 268 12.66 -24.55 -12.71
CA ARG A 268 13.45 -23.56 -13.47
C ARG A 268 13.21 -23.65 -14.99
N GLU A 269 12.86 -24.83 -15.50
CA GLU A 269 12.62 -25.03 -16.93
C GLU A 269 11.26 -24.47 -17.34
N GLU A 270 10.25 -24.63 -16.48
CA GLU A 270 8.94 -24.01 -16.65
C GLU A 270 8.99 -22.48 -16.41
N GLU A 271 9.76 -21.96 -15.44
CA GLU A 271 10.06 -20.51 -15.30
C GLU A 271 10.52 -19.94 -16.65
N VAL A 272 11.43 -20.64 -17.35
CA VAL A 272 11.98 -20.23 -18.65
C VAL A 272 10.99 -20.46 -19.81
N ALA A 273 10.17 -21.51 -19.77
CA ALA A 273 9.14 -21.78 -20.78
C ALA A 273 8.03 -20.71 -20.75
N ILE A 274 7.56 -20.32 -19.57
CA ILE A 274 6.58 -19.24 -19.40
C ILE A 274 7.22 -17.90 -19.79
N SER A 275 8.46 -17.62 -19.38
CA SER A 275 9.18 -16.41 -19.79
C SER A 275 9.32 -16.28 -21.32
N LYS A 276 9.51 -17.40 -22.03
CA LYS A 276 9.49 -17.43 -23.52
C LYS A 276 8.09 -17.17 -24.07
N ARG A 277 7.06 -17.83 -23.56
CA ARG A 277 5.65 -17.59 -23.95
C ARG A 277 5.26 -16.12 -23.81
N ILE A 278 5.69 -15.46 -22.74
CA ILE A 278 5.50 -14.01 -22.55
C ILE A 278 6.24 -13.23 -23.66
N GLU A 279 7.54 -13.48 -23.88
CA GLU A 279 8.31 -12.76 -24.91
C GLU A 279 7.74 -12.97 -26.32
N ASP A 280 7.35 -14.19 -26.69
CA ASP A 280 6.77 -14.54 -27.98
C ASP A 280 5.37 -13.92 -28.17
N ALA A 281 4.54 -13.91 -27.12
CA ALA A 281 3.22 -13.28 -27.17
C ALA A 281 3.34 -11.75 -27.25
N GLU A 282 4.25 -11.11 -26.51
CA GLU A 282 4.51 -9.67 -26.63
C GLU A 282 5.06 -9.28 -28.02
N GLN A 283 5.95 -10.10 -28.60
CA GLN A 283 6.40 -9.91 -29.98
C GLN A 283 5.25 -10.06 -30.99
N ASN A 284 4.34 -11.01 -30.79
CA ASN A 284 3.18 -11.17 -31.68
C ASN A 284 2.15 -10.04 -31.51
N VAL A 285 1.94 -9.52 -30.30
CA VAL A 285 1.17 -8.27 -30.09
C VAL A 285 1.81 -7.12 -30.86
N GLN A 286 3.14 -6.93 -30.76
CA GLN A 286 3.84 -5.88 -31.50
C GLN A 286 3.70 -6.04 -33.03
N ARG A 287 3.83 -7.26 -33.55
CA ARG A 287 3.63 -7.58 -34.98
C ARG A 287 2.19 -7.27 -35.43
N CYS A 288 1.18 -7.58 -34.61
CA CYS A 288 -0.21 -7.24 -34.89
C CYS A 288 -0.44 -5.72 -34.90
N VAL A 289 0.06 -5.00 -33.88
CA VAL A 289 -0.01 -3.54 -33.79
C VAL A 289 0.66 -2.86 -35.01
N HIS A 290 1.76 -3.41 -35.52
CA HIS A 290 2.45 -2.88 -36.70
C HIS A 290 1.72 -3.07 -38.04
N ARG A 291 0.63 -3.85 -38.11
CA ARG A 291 -0.18 -4.01 -39.34
C ARG A 291 -1.09 -2.82 -39.62
N PHE A 292 -1.49 -2.05 -38.60
CA PHE A 292 -2.47 -0.97 -38.75
C PHE A 292 -1.80 0.33 -39.22
N GLY A 293 -2.19 0.84 -40.39
CA GLY A 293 -1.52 1.97 -41.07
C GLY A 293 -1.48 3.28 -40.28
N PHE A 294 -2.41 3.52 -39.36
CA PHE A 294 -2.42 4.72 -38.53
C PHE A 294 -1.38 4.69 -37.39
N ILE A 295 -0.85 3.52 -37.03
CA ILE A 295 0.09 3.37 -35.91
C ILE A 295 1.44 4.03 -36.18
N ALA A 296 1.85 4.17 -37.44
CA ALA A 296 3.02 4.96 -37.79
C ALA A 296 2.92 6.42 -37.33
N ASN A 297 1.72 7.01 -37.42
CA ASN A 297 1.47 8.36 -36.93
C ASN A 297 1.50 8.39 -35.39
N ALA A 298 0.96 7.38 -34.71
CA ALA A 298 1.06 7.29 -33.25
C ALA A 298 2.53 7.15 -32.75
N TYR A 299 3.38 6.42 -33.48
CA TYR A 299 4.83 6.39 -33.25
C TYR A 299 5.50 7.76 -33.48
N LEU A 300 5.07 8.50 -34.51
CA LEU A 300 5.56 9.85 -34.80
C LEU A 300 5.10 10.87 -33.75
N ASP A 301 3.83 10.86 -33.35
CA ASP A 301 3.26 11.75 -32.33
C ASP A 301 4.04 11.62 -31.01
N VAL A 302 4.30 10.38 -30.56
CA VAL A 302 5.12 10.12 -29.35
C VAL A 302 6.56 10.58 -29.52
N ALA A 303 7.13 10.50 -30.73
CA ALA A 303 8.48 10.99 -31.00
C ALA A 303 8.56 12.53 -31.08
N TYR A 304 7.53 13.20 -31.62
CA TYR A 304 7.46 14.67 -31.66
C TYR A 304 7.26 15.25 -30.26
N ARG A 305 6.34 14.73 -29.44
CA ARG A 305 6.20 15.16 -28.02
C ARG A 305 7.47 14.99 -27.19
N LEU A 306 8.34 14.05 -27.55
CA LEU A 306 9.65 13.87 -26.95
C LEU A 306 10.69 14.90 -27.44
N LEU A 307 10.64 15.30 -28.72
CA LEU A 307 11.46 16.38 -29.27
C LEU A 307 11.06 17.75 -28.69
N ASP A 308 9.76 17.98 -28.51
CA ASP A 308 9.17 19.20 -27.94
C ASP A 308 9.30 19.27 -26.40
N ASN A 309 9.76 18.18 -25.76
CA ASN A 309 9.96 18.02 -24.31
C ASN A 309 8.66 18.01 -23.46
N GLU A 310 7.49 17.79 -24.08
CA GLU A 310 6.27 17.44 -23.34
C GLU A 310 6.44 16.09 -22.61
N GLU A 311 7.17 15.15 -23.23
CA GLU A 311 7.33 13.79 -22.73
C GLU A 311 8.71 13.50 -22.14
N ARG A 312 8.72 12.80 -20.99
CA ARG A 312 9.97 12.41 -20.32
C ARG A 312 10.57 11.21 -21.03
N PHE A 313 11.78 11.38 -21.57
CA PHE A 313 12.62 10.34 -22.21
C PHE A 313 12.55 8.98 -21.48
N ASP A 314 12.82 8.98 -20.16
CA ASP A 314 12.85 7.78 -19.32
C ASP A 314 11.47 7.09 -19.15
N ARG A 315 10.35 7.75 -19.51
CA ARG A 315 9.01 7.15 -19.53
C ARG A 315 8.78 6.36 -20.82
N VAL A 316 9.22 6.91 -21.95
CA VAL A 316 8.94 6.39 -23.30
C VAL A 316 9.98 5.34 -23.77
N ILE A 317 11.26 5.54 -23.46
CA ILE A 317 12.38 4.87 -24.16
C ILE A 317 13.13 3.83 -23.30
N LEU A 318 13.54 2.73 -23.93
CA LEU A 318 14.42 1.70 -23.38
C LEU A 318 15.89 2.16 -23.39
N ASP A 319 16.23 3.02 -22.42
CA ASP A 319 17.57 3.57 -22.18
C ASP A 319 18.72 2.54 -22.28
N LYS A 320 18.48 1.29 -21.83
CA LYS A 320 19.37 0.11 -21.99
C LYS A 320 19.91 -0.15 -23.41
N LYS A 321 19.34 0.46 -24.46
CA LYS A 321 19.74 0.26 -25.87
C LYS A 321 20.37 1.52 -26.51
N ILE A 322 20.70 2.55 -25.73
CA ILE A 322 21.18 3.84 -26.24
C ILE A 322 22.47 4.27 -25.51
N ASP A 323 23.57 4.42 -26.25
CA ASP A 323 24.87 4.80 -25.68
C ASP A 323 24.94 6.28 -25.27
N SER A 324 24.09 7.13 -25.86
CA SER A 324 24.07 8.57 -25.61
C SER A 324 22.72 9.20 -25.98
N ARG A 325 22.03 9.75 -24.97
CA ARG A 325 20.74 10.46 -25.14
C ARG A 325 20.85 11.61 -26.13
N GLU A 326 21.92 12.40 -26.10
CA GLU A 326 22.13 13.49 -27.07
C GLU A 326 22.25 12.99 -28.50
N ARG A 327 23.04 11.94 -28.75
CA ARG A 327 23.21 11.37 -30.09
C ARG A 327 21.88 10.81 -30.60
N TYR A 328 21.12 10.14 -29.74
CA TYR A 328 19.79 9.65 -30.07
C TYR A 328 18.84 10.82 -30.43
N MET A 329 18.72 11.85 -29.58
CA MET A 329 17.81 12.98 -29.85
C MET A 329 18.17 13.74 -31.15
N LYS A 330 19.46 13.92 -31.43
CA LYS A 330 19.95 14.53 -32.69
C LYS A 330 19.65 13.66 -33.92
N GLY A 331 19.63 12.33 -33.77
CA GLY A 331 19.22 11.39 -34.82
C GLY A 331 17.70 11.15 -34.92
N LEU A 332 16.94 11.41 -33.85
CA LEU A 332 15.51 11.12 -33.77
C LEU A 332 14.72 11.89 -34.83
N ALA A 333 14.96 13.20 -34.99
CA ALA A 333 14.29 14.00 -36.02
C ALA A 333 14.51 13.45 -37.45
N GLN A 334 15.72 12.94 -37.75
CA GLN A 334 16.02 12.31 -39.03
C GLN A 334 15.29 10.96 -39.20
N LEU A 335 15.17 10.19 -38.12
CA LEU A 335 14.41 8.94 -38.10
C LEU A 335 12.90 9.18 -38.24
N CYS A 336 12.36 10.23 -37.64
CA CYS A 336 10.96 10.65 -37.82
C CYS A 336 10.68 11.03 -39.28
N ALA A 337 11.55 11.82 -39.92
CA ALA A 337 11.42 12.14 -41.35
C ALA A 337 11.47 10.87 -42.24
N GLN A 338 12.35 9.90 -41.93
CA GLN A 338 12.41 8.61 -42.63
C GLN A 338 11.13 7.77 -42.45
N ILE A 339 10.59 7.73 -41.24
CA ILE A 339 9.32 7.03 -40.93
C ILE A 339 8.14 7.69 -41.65
N GLN A 340 8.07 9.03 -41.64
CA GLN A 340 7.03 9.81 -42.30
C GLN A 340 7.04 9.63 -43.83
N GLN A 341 8.22 9.65 -44.46
CA GLN A 341 8.33 9.35 -45.90
C GLN A 341 7.89 7.91 -46.20
N THR A 342 8.42 6.92 -45.46
CA THR A 342 8.08 5.50 -45.66
C THR A 342 6.58 5.23 -45.45
N HIS A 343 5.91 5.97 -44.55
CA HIS A 343 4.46 5.92 -44.34
C HIS A 343 3.66 6.50 -45.50
N GLN A 344 4.10 7.62 -46.08
CA GLN A 344 3.48 8.19 -47.27
C GLN A 344 3.66 7.26 -48.48
N ASP A 345 4.84 6.67 -48.65
CA ASP A 345 5.14 5.69 -49.69
C ASP A 345 4.24 4.45 -49.57
N ALA A 346 4.13 3.88 -48.36
CA ALA A 346 3.25 2.74 -48.06
C ALA A 346 1.77 3.07 -48.29
N SER A 347 1.31 4.25 -47.86
CA SER A 347 -0.05 4.73 -48.12
C SER A 347 -0.32 4.90 -49.62
N SER A 348 0.67 5.34 -50.40
CA SER A 348 0.56 5.41 -51.86
C SER A 348 0.46 4.01 -52.49
N ALA A 349 1.22 3.03 -51.99
CA ALA A 349 1.18 1.65 -52.45
C ALA A 349 -0.16 0.98 -52.14
N PHE A 350 -0.68 1.13 -50.92
CA PHE A 350 -2.00 0.65 -50.54
C PHE A 350 -3.11 1.27 -51.40
N ARG A 351 -3.02 2.59 -51.69
CA ARG A 351 -3.99 3.28 -52.56
C ARG A 351 -3.94 2.81 -54.02
N LYS A 352 -2.79 2.32 -54.52
CA LYS A 352 -2.70 1.64 -55.83
C LYS A 352 -3.35 0.25 -55.76
N LEU A 353 -3.09 -0.52 -54.71
CA LEU A 353 -3.63 -1.87 -54.49
C LEU A 353 -5.16 -1.86 -54.38
N TYR A 354 -5.72 -1.03 -53.50
CA TYR A 354 -7.17 -0.90 -53.26
C TYR A 354 -7.97 -0.54 -54.53
N ARG A 355 -7.35 0.21 -55.46
CA ARG A 355 -7.92 0.56 -56.77
C ARG A 355 -7.84 -0.57 -57.78
N SER A 356 -6.79 -1.39 -57.76
CA SER A 356 -6.56 -2.41 -58.80
C SER A 356 -7.32 -3.72 -58.53
N LYS A 357 -8.64 -3.72 -58.70
CA LYS A 357 -9.48 -4.92 -58.51
C LYS A 357 -9.52 -5.89 -59.71
N GLU A 358 -8.90 -5.54 -60.83
CA GLU A 358 -9.19 -6.14 -62.15
C GLU A 358 -8.30 -7.33 -62.56
N ALA A 359 -7.14 -7.56 -61.92
CA ALA A 359 -6.22 -8.62 -62.35
C ALA A 359 -5.40 -9.24 -61.20
N ALA A 360 -5.67 -10.51 -60.88
CA ALA A 360 -5.08 -11.21 -59.72
C ALA A 360 -3.53 -11.24 -59.69
N LYS A 361 -2.86 -11.42 -60.84
CA LYS A 361 -1.38 -11.32 -60.92
C LYS A 361 -0.87 -9.92 -60.56
N SER A 362 -1.61 -8.88 -60.94
CA SER A 362 -1.29 -7.47 -60.66
C SER A 362 -1.52 -7.12 -59.18
N VAL A 363 -2.59 -7.65 -58.58
CA VAL A 363 -2.85 -7.56 -57.12
C VAL A 363 -1.71 -8.19 -56.33
N LYS A 364 -1.35 -9.45 -56.63
CA LYS A 364 -0.28 -10.15 -55.90
C LYS A 364 1.09 -9.46 -56.00
N ALA A 365 1.39 -8.83 -57.15
CA ALA A 365 2.59 -8.03 -57.31
C ALA A 365 2.57 -6.74 -56.45
N ARG A 366 1.45 -6.00 -56.43
CA ARG A 366 1.29 -4.80 -55.58
C ARG A 366 1.25 -5.12 -54.09
N GLN A 367 0.73 -6.28 -53.71
CA GLN A 367 0.78 -6.74 -52.31
C GLN A 367 2.24 -6.94 -51.88
N ALA A 368 3.05 -7.63 -52.68
CA ALA A 368 4.48 -7.80 -52.41
C ALA A 368 5.27 -6.47 -52.42
N GLU A 369 4.85 -5.47 -53.23
CA GLU A 369 5.40 -4.10 -53.18
C GLU A 369 5.07 -3.44 -51.83
N PHE A 370 3.82 -3.50 -51.38
CA PHE A 370 3.37 -2.96 -50.09
C PHE A 370 4.03 -3.65 -48.90
N ASP A 371 4.03 -4.98 -48.86
CA ASP A 371 4.65 -5.81 -47.81
C ASP A 371 6.15 -5.52 -47.66
N LYS A 372 6.83 -5.20 -48.77
CA LYS A 372 8.24 -4.79 -48.77
C LYS A 372 8.45 -3.42 -48.11
N ILE A 373 7.54 -2.47 -48.32
CA ILE A 373 7.63 -1.13 -47.72
C ILE A 373 7.25 -1.18 -46.23
N THR A 374 6.18 -1.88 -45.86
CA THR A 374 5.83 -2.08 -44.44
C THR A 374 6.92 -2.86 -43.69
N GLY A 375 7.55 -3.85 -44.33
CA GLY A 375 8.72 -4.56 -43.82
C GLY A 375 9.99 -3.70 -43.65
N VAL A 376 10.07 -2.51 -44.27
CA VAL A 376 11.08 -1.49 -43.96
C VAL A 376 10.61 -0.62 -42.78
N LEU A 377 9.35 -0.20 -42.78
CA LEU A 377 8.75 0.62 -41.71
C LEU A 377 8.86 -0.06 -40.33
N VAL A 378 8.58 -1.36 -40.23
CA VAL A 378 8.77 -2.17 -39.01
C VAL A 378 10.20 -2.12 -38.49
N LYS A 379 11.20 -2.13 -39.38
CA LYS A 379 12.62 -2.02 -39.01
C LYS A 379 12.97 -0.62 -38.51
N LEU A 380 12.28 0.43 -38.99
CA LEU A 380 12.43 1.78 -38.46
C LEU A 380 11.80 1.92 -37.07
N PHE A 381 10.60 1.35 -36.83
CA PHE A 381 10.01 1.29 -35.48
C PHE A 381 10.93 0.57 -34.48
N GLY A 382 11.60 -0.51 -34.91
CA GLY A 382 12.60 -1.22 -34.10
C GLY A 382 13.80 -0.36 -33.65
N ARG A 383 14.09 0.75 -34.35
CA ARG A 383 15.17 1.71 -34.02
C ARG A 383 14.73 2.83 -33.07
N LEU A 384 13.42 2.99 -32.81
CA LEU A 384 12.92 3.96 -31.84
C LEU A 384 13.12 3.50 -30.38
N TYR A 385 13.24 2.19 -30.13
CA TYR A 385 13.44 1.60 -28.80
C TYR A 385 12.40 2.01 -27.73
N PHE A 386 11.14 2.20 -28.12
CA PHE A 386 10.05 2.48 -27.17
C PHE A 386 9.78 1.29 -26.23
N LYS A 387 9.30 1.56 -25.02
CA LYS A 387 8.93 0.54 -24.01
C LYS A 387 7.62 -0.16 -24.40
N HIS A 388 7.46 -1.41 -23.93
CA HIS A 388 6.25 -2.21 -24.15
C HIS A 388 4.96 -1.44 -23.78
N LYS A 389 4.98 -0.69 -22.67
CA LYS A 389 3.83 0.13 -22.23
C LYS A 389 3.35 1.15 -23.27
N VAL A 390 4.23 1.73 -24.09
CA VAL A 390 3.85 2.63 -25.18
C VAL A 390 3.09 1.87 -26.28
N ILE A 391 3.37 0.58 -26.44
CA ILE A 391 2.67 -0.32 -27.37
C ILE A 391 1.33 -0.77 -26.77
N GLU A 392 1.23 -0.91 -25.45
CA GLU A 392 -0.06 -1.10 -24.74
C GLU A 392 -0.96 0.13 -24.90
N ASP A 393 -0.42 1.35 -24.79
CA ASP A 393 -1.16 2.60 -25.04
C ASP A 393 -1.71 2.63 -26.48
N PHE A 394 -0.96 2.13 -27.47
CA PHE A 394 -1.42 1.98 -28.86
C PHE A 394 -2.56 0.97 -29.04
N CYS A 395 -2.64 -0.09 -28.21
CA CYS A 395 -3.76 -1.04 -28.25
C CYS A 395 -5.10 -0.35 -27.92
N SER A 396 -5.10 0.63 -27.01
CA SER A 396 -6.30 1.42 -26.70
C SER A 396 -6.76 2.26 -27.90
N MET A 397 -5.82 2.80 -28.68
CA MET A 397 -6.13 3.52 -29.93
C MET A 397 -6.72 2.59 -31.00
N ILE A 398 -6.31 1.31 -31.01
CA ILE A 398 -6.87 0.26 -31.89
C ILE A 398 -8.29 -0.14 -31.46
N ASP A 399 -8.57 -0.26 -30.16
CA ASP A 399 -9.95 -0.45 -29.64
C ASP A 399 -10.87 0.69 -30.11
N GLU A 400 -10.46 1.96 -29.96
CA GLU A 400 -11.24 3.10 -30.47
C GLU A 400 -11.39 3.10 -32.00
N ALA A 401 -10.34 2.72 -32.74
CA ALA A 401 -10.37 2.68 -34.20
C ALA A 401 -11.37 1.63 -34.69
N ARG A 402 -11.37 0.43 -34.09
CA ARG A 402 -12.40 -0.60 -34.32
C ARG A 402 -13.80 -0.04 -34.05
N ASP A 403 -14.00 0.63 -32.93
CA ASP A 403 -15.32 1.16 -32.58
C ASP A 403 -15.77 2.30 -33.49
N ARG A 404 -14.85 3.07 -34.08
CA ARG A 404 -15.19 3.99 -35.18
C ARG A 404 -15.62 3.22 -36.44
N VAL A 405 -14.83 2.24 -36.89
CA VAL A 405 -15.14 1.44 -38.10
C VAL A 405 -16.48 0.69 -37.97
N LEU A 406 -16.71 -0.01 -36.86
CA LEU A 406 -17.92 -0.81 -36.64
C LEU A 406 -19.19 0.06 -36.53
N ARG A 407 -19.09 1.24 -35.91
CA ARG A 407 -20.18 2.25 -35.93
C ARG A 407 -20.45 2.76 -37.34
N MET A 408 -19.43 2.93 -38.19
CA MET A 408 -19.60 3.37 -39.58
C MET A 408 -20.17 2.26 -40.48
N GLN A 409 -19.69 1.02 -40.37
CA GLN A 409 -20.30 -0.15 -41.04
C GLN A 409 -21.79 -0.25 -40.70
N LYS A 410 -22.16 -0.13 -39.41
CA LYS A 410 -23.57 -0.17 -38.99
C LYS A 410 -24.42 0.95 -39.62
N LYS A 411 -23.89 2.17 -39.73
CA LYS A 411 -24.57 3.28 -40.42
C LYS A 411 -24.70 3.04 -41.93
N VAL A 412 -23.66 2.54 -42.60
CA VAL A 412 -23.69 2.21 -44.04
C VAL A 412 -24.67 1.06 -44.33
N ALA A 413 -24.86 0.14 -43.39
CA ALA A 413 -25.86 -0.92 -43.47
C ALA A 413 -27.31 -0.42 -43.21
N GLN A 414 -27.47 0.68 -42.46
CA GLN A 414 -28.77 1.32 -42.21
C GLN A 414 -29.20 2.23 -43.37
N ASP A 415 -28.26 3.01 -43.95
CA ASP A 415 -28.50 3.91 -45.09
C ASP A 415 -27.60 3.56 -46.30
N PRO A 416 -27.84 2.42 -47.02
CA PRO A 416 -26.99 2.01 -48.14
C PRO A 416 -26.93 3.01 -49.31
N SER A 417 -27.92 3.90 -49.44
CA SER A 417 -27.96 4.93 -50.48
C SER A 417 -27.06 6.13 -50.20
N ASN A 418 -26.57 6.33 -48.96
CA ASN A 418 -25.77 7.50 -48.62
C ASN A 418 -24.32 7.34 -49.12
N LYS A 419 -23.96 8.16 -50.11
CA LYS A 419 -22.63 8.20 -50.75
C LYS A 419 -21.54 8.74 -49.81
N GLU A 420 -21.86 9.71 -48.96
CA GLU A 420 -20.92 10.31 -48.01
C GLU A 420 -20.46 9.26 -46.98
N LEU A 421 -21.38 8.48 -46.41
CA LEU A 421 -21.03 7.44 -45.44
C LEU A 421 -20.09 6.36 -46.05
N LYS A 422 -20.25 6.07 -47.35
CA LYS A 422 -19.38 5.16 -48.10
C LYS A 422 -18.01 5.75 -48.40
N GLU A 423 -17.93 7.05 -48.73
CA GLU A 423 -16.66 7.75 -48.95
C GLU A 423 -15.87 7.91 -47.64
N HIS A 424 -16.54 8.24 -46.53
CA HIS A 424 -15.94 8.24 -45.20
C HIS A 424 -15.47 6.84 -44.74
N LEU A 425 -16.20 5.77 -45.08
CA LEU A 425 -15.75 4.40 -44.80
C LEU A 425 -14.49 4.05 -45.62
N ALA A 426 -14.46 4.36 -46.91
CA ALA A 426 -13.30 4.14 -47.77
C ALA A 426 -12.08 4.98 -47.35
N GLU A 427 -12.27 6.20 -46.82
CA GLU A 427 -11.17 6.98 -46.23
C GLU A 427 -10.61 6.30 -44.96
N LEU A 428 -11.48 5.74 -44.11
CA LEU A 428 -11.04 4.95 -42.95
C LEU A 428 -10.24 3.71 -43.41
N GLU A 429 -10.72 2.91 -44.36
CA GLU A 429 -9.98 1.75 -44.90
C GLU A 429 -8.60 2.14 -45.44
N LEU A 430 -8.53 3.23 -46.22
CA LEU A 430 -7.27 3.78 -46.75
C LEU A 430 -6.32 4.28 -45.64
N ARG A 431 -6.84 4.78 -44.51
CA ARG A 431 -6.03 5.19 -43.33
C ARG A 431 -5.58 4.00 -42.48
N MET A 432 -6.34 2.92 -42.46
CA MET A 432 -6.03 1.69 -41.70
C MET A 432 -5.10 0.73 -42.46
N TRP A 433 -4.97 0.88 -43.78
CA TRP A 433 -4.29 -0.06 -44.71
C TRP A 433 -4.90 -1.46 -44.71
N MET A 434 -6.22 -1.55 -44.53
CA MET A 434 -7.00 -2.80 -44.57
C MET A 434 -8.48 -2.46 -44.77
N THR A 435 -9.23 -3.40 -45.34
CA THR A 435 -10.70 -3.31 -45.39
C THR A 435 -11.31 -3.44 -44.00
N ALA A 436 -12.57 -3.03 -43.86
CA ALA A 436 -13.29 -3.07 -42.58
C ALA A 436 -13.47 -4.50 -42.03
N ASP A 437 -13.42 -5.53 -42.88
CA ASP A 437 -13.56 -6.93 -42.48
C ASP A 437 -12.21 -7.55 -42.09
N GLU A 438 -11.14 -7.29 -42.86
CA GLU A 438 -9.75 -7.64 -42.49
C GLU A 438 -9.32 -6.98 -41.16
N MET A 439 -9.81 -5.76 -40.89
CA MET A 439 -9.68 -5.09 -39.59
C MET A 439 -10.30 -5.91 -38.46
N GLY A 440 -11.44 -6.57 -38.69
CA GLY A 440 -12.10 -7.45 -37.74
C GLY A 440 -11.24 -8.68 -37.40
N GLU A 441 -10.65 -9.32 -38.41
CA GLU A 441 -9.76 -10.48 -38.21
C GLU A 441 -8.45 -10.10 -37.50
N ALA A 442 -7.76 -9.05 -37.98
CA ALA A 442 -6.52 -8.56 -37.38
C ALA A 442 -6.71 -8.13 -35.91
N TYR A 443 -7.88 -7.57 -35.59
CA TYR A 443 -8.25 -7.22 -34.23
C TYR A 443 -8.56 -8.43 -33.34
N GLN A 444 -9.22 -9.47 -33.87
CA GLN A 444 -9.42 -10.74 -33.15
C GLN A 444 -8.07 -11.43 -32.86
N GLU A 445 -7.14 -11.39 -33.81
CA GLU A 445 -5.78 -11.90 -33.62
C GLU A 445 -5.02 -11.11 -32.53
N LEU A 446 -5.06 -9.78 -32.57
CA LEU A 446 -4.50 -8.93 -31.52
C LEU A 446 -5.09 -9.28 -30.13
N ARG A 447 -6.42 -9.43 -30.03
CA ARG A 447 -7.10 -9.86 -28.79
C ARG A 447 -6.82 -11.30 -28.39
N LYS A 448 -6.36 -12.17 -29.28
CA LYS A 448 -5.85 -13.51 -28.93
C LYS A 448 -4.49 -13.38 -28.26
N TRP A 449 -3.54 -12.67 -28.88
CA TRP A 449 -2.19 -12.52 -28.35
C TRP A 449 -2.14 -11.69 -27.06
N LEU A 450 -2.96 -10.64 -26.91
CA LEU A 450 -3.07 -9.88 -25.66
C LEU A 450 -3.60 -10.75 -24.49
N ARG A 451 -4.51 -11.69 -24.77
CA ARG A 451 -5.00 -12.64 -23.74
C ARG A 451 -3.97 -13.69 -23.39
N GLU A 452 -3.23 -14.24 -24.36
CA GLU A 452 -2.16 -15.20 -24.08
C GLU A 452 -0.98 -14.56 -23.32
N ALA A 453 -0.58 -13.34 -23.70
CA ALA A 453 0.44 -12.57 -22.98
C ALA A 453 0.04 -12.28 -21.54
N ARG A 454 -1.23 -11.93 -21.29
CA ARG A 454 -1.76 -11.75 -19.93
C ARG A 454 -1.79 -13.07 -19.17
N ARG A 455 -2.40 -14.12 -19.73
CA ARG A 455 -2.49 -15.44 -19.12
C ARG A 455 -1.13 -15.99 -18.72
N ALA A 456 -0.11 -15.87 -19.57
CA ALA A 456 1.25 -16.32 -19.25
C ALA A 456 1.92 -15.48 -18.13
N LYS A 457 1.60 -14.18 -18.01
CA LYS A 457 2.02 -13.35 -16.87
C LYS A 457 1.29 -13.78 -15.59
N ASP A 458 -0.02 -14.00 -15.64
CA ASP A 458 -0.85 -14.43 -14.51
C ASP A 458 -0.38 -15.80 -13.99
N GLU A 459 -0.19 -16.78 -14.88
CA GLU A 459 0.37 -18.11 -14.61
C GLU A 459 1.75 -18.05 -13.92
N MET A 460 2.59 -17.08 -14.31
CA MET A 460 3.90 -16.85 -13.66
C MET A 460 3.77 -16.23 -12.26
N VAL A 461 2.75 -15.40 -12.02
CA VAL A 461 2.46 -14.77 -10.72
C VAL A 461 1.88 -15.80 -9.75
N GLU A 462 0.84 -16.52 -10.16
CA GLU A 462 0.08 -17.49 -9.35
C GLU A 462 1.00 -18.54 -8.70
N ALA A 463 1.84 -19.20 -9.49
CA ALA A 463 2.78 -20.21 -8.99
C ALA A 463 3.86 -19.64 -8.05
N ASN A 464 4.11 -18.32 -8.09
CA ASN A 464 5.09 -17.63 -7.26
C ASN A 464 4.50 -16.92 -6.03
N LEU A 465 3.17 -16.92 -5.81
CA LEU A 465 2.53 -16.29 -4.65
C LEU A 465 3.11 -16.81 -3.31
N ARG A 466 3.50 -18.09 -3.22
CA ARG A 466 4.16 -18.67 -2.03
C ARG A 466 5.47 -17.96 -1.67
N LEU A 467 6.21 -17.45 -2.66
CA LEU A 467 7.44 -16.67 -2.42
C LEU A 467 7.11 -15.36 -1.70
N VAL A 468 6.02 -14.68 -2.11
CA VAL A 468 5.55 -13.44 -1.47
C VAL A 468 5.27 -13.67 0.01
N ILE A 469 4.49 -14.70 0.35
CA ILE A 469 4.18 -15.04 1.76
C ILE A 469 5.46 -15.31 2.56
N SER A 470 6.43 -16.04 1.99
CA SER A 470 7.71 -16.35 2.65
C SER A 470 8.56 -15.12 2.96
N ILE A 471 8.34 -14.02 2.24
CA ILE A 471 8.99 -12.72 2.46
C ILE A 471 8.15 -11.87 3.41
N ALA A 472 6.84 -11.75 3.19
CA ALA A 472 5.90 -10.98 4.00
C ALA A 472 5.88 -11.42 5.49
N LYS A 473 6.04 -12.72 5.77
CA LYS A 473 6.18 -13.26 7.14
C LYS A 473 7.36 -12.68 7.95
N LYS A 474 8.28 -11.94 7.33
CA LYS A 474 9.41 -11.25 8.00
C LYS A 474 9.10 -9.78 8.33
N TYR A 475 7.90 -9.31 7.95
CA TYR A 475 7.44 -7.93 8.08
C TYR A 475 6.10 -7.81 8.84
N THR A 476 5.57 -8.92 9.35
CA THR A 476 4.48 -8.93 10.33
C THR A 476 4.82 -8.07 11.55
N ASN A 477 3.79 -7.59 12.25
CA ASN A 477 3.88 -6.79 13.47
C ASN A 477 4.63 -5.44 13.29
N ARG A 478 4.59 -4.87 12.07
CA ARG A 478 5.18 -3.55 11.74
C ARG A 478 4.13 -2.46 11.48
N GLY A 479 2.92 -2.61 12.02
CA GLY A 479 1.82 -1.64 11.90
C GLY A 479 0.93 -1.77 10.65
N LEU A 480 1.02 -2.89 9.92
CA LEU A 480 0.18 -3.19 8.74
C LEU A 480 -0.33 -4.64 8.82
N SER A 481 -1.51 -4.93 8.27
CA SER A 481 -2.08 -6.29 8.29
C SER A 481 -1.26 -7.27 7.47
N PHE A 482 -1.30 -8.55 7.83
CA PHE A 482 -0.60 -9.59 7.09
C PHE A 482 -1.14 -9.76 5.66
N LEU A 483 -2.43 -9.50 5.44
CA LEU A 483 -3.02 -9.48 4.09
C LEU A 483 -2.49 -8.32 3.26
N ASP A 484 -2.43 -7.10 3.80
CA ASP A 484 -1.91 -5.93 3.10
C ASP A 484 -0.44 -6.12 2.71
N LEU A 485 0.37 -6.66 3.62
CA LEU A 485 1.77 -7.04 3.39
C LEU A 485 1.91 -8.09 2.27
N ILE A 486 0.95 -9.00 2.15
CA ILE A 486 0.89 -9.95 1.03
C ILE A 486 0.48 -9.24 -0.27
N GLN A 487 -0.54 -8.38 -0.26
CA GLN A 487 -1.01 -7.73 -1.49
C GLN A 487 -0.01 -6.72 -2.06
N GLU A 488 0.63 -5.90 -1.23
CA GLU A 488 1.73 -5.03 -1.68
C GLU A 488 2.95 -5.85 -2.13
N GLY A 489 3.18 -7.02 -1.52
CA GLY A 489 4.11 -8.03 -2.01
C GLY A 489 3.75 -8.60 -3.39
N ASN A 490 2.47 -8.90 -3.64
CA ASN A 490 1.94 -9.36 -4.94
C ASN A 490 2.08 -8.26 -6.00
N MET A 491 1.80 -7.01 -5.65
CA MET A 491 2.06 -5.82 -6.49
C MET A 491 3.55 -5.65 -6.79
N GLY A 492 4.45 -6.08 -5.90
CA GLY A 492 5.88 -6.20 -6.14
C GLY A 492 6.25 -7.36 -7.09
N LEU A 493 5.61 -8.52 -6.93
CA LEU A 493 5.80 -9.70 -7.77
C LEU A 493 5.39 -9.45 -9.23
N MET A 494 4.22 -8.86 -9.48
CA MET A 494 3.77 -8.50 -10.84
C MET A 494 4.79 -7.58 -11.55
N LYS A 495 5.27 -6.54 -10.86
CA LYS A 495 6.32 -5.62 -11.34
C LYS A 495 7.68 -6.29 -11.56
N ALA A 496 7.90 -7.49 -11.03
CA ALA A 496 9.07 -8.33 -11.29
C ALA A 496 8.86 -9.20 -12.54
N VAL A 497 7.69 -9.81 -12.72
CA VAL A 497 7.33 -10.58 -13.92
C VAL A 497 7.44 -9.71 -15.17
N GLU A 498 6.86 -8.50 -15.15
CA GLU A 498 6.96 -7.49 -16.24
C GLU A 498 8.40 -7.15 -16.70
N LYS A 499 9.40 -7.39 -15.86
CA LYS A 499 10.79 -6.89 -16.05
C LYS A 499 11.83 -8.00 -16.01
N PHE A 500 11.40 -9.26 -15.88
CA PHE A 500 12.30 -10.39 -15.82
C PHE A 500 12.91 -10.68 -17.20
N GLU A 501 14.22 -10.92 -17.23
CA GLU A 501 14.96 -11.22 -18.45
C GLU A 501 15.66 -12.57 -18.27
N TYR A 502 14.94 -13.67 -18.56
CA TYR A 502 15.44 -15.06 -18.40
C TYR A 502 16.79 -15.29 -19.11
N ARG A 503 17.06 -14.52 -20.18
CA ARG A 503 18.31 -14.50 -20.95
C ARG A 503 19.55 -14.15 -20.11
N ARG A 504 19.41 -13.58 -18.91
CA ARG A 504 20.51 -13.38 -17.93
C ARG A 504 20.89 -14.65 -17.15
N GLY A 505 20.12 -15.73 -17.24
CA GLY A 505 20.41 -17.03 -16.60
C GLY A 505 20.14 -17.13 -15.09
N TYR A 506 19.95 -16.02 -14.37
CA TYR A 506 19.52 -16.01 -12.96
C TYR A 506 18.12 -16.62 -12.78
N LYS A 507 17.85 -17.26 -11.64
CA LYS A 507 16.51 -17.75 -11.27
C LYS A 507 15.55 -16.59 -11.05
N PHE A 508 14.26 -16.78 -11.36
CA PHE A 508 13.24 -15.74 -11.17
C PHE A 508 13.10 -15.34 -9.70
N SER A 509 13.01 -16.31 -8.80
CA SER A 509 12.88 -16.10 -7.34
C SER A 509 13.93 -15.15 -6.74
N THR A 510 15.18 -15.20 -7.20
CA THR A 510 16.26 -14.27 -6.76
C THR A 510 15.95 -12.82 -7.16
N TYR A 511 15.40 -12.62 -8.36
CA TYR A 511 15.03 -11.30 -8.88
C TYR A 511 13.74 -10.76 -8.23
N ALA A 512 12.71 -11.60 -8.16
CA ALA A 512 11.42 -11.27 -7.54
C ALA A 512 11.57 -10.87 -6.07
N THR A 513 12.45 -11.55 -5.31
CA THR A 513 12.73 -11.25 -3.90
C THR A 513 13.11 -9.79 -3.65
N TRP A 514 13.78 -9.11 -4.59
CA TRP A 514 14.11 -7.69 -4.47
C TRP A 514 12.88 -6.80 -4.61
N TRP A 515 12.08 -7.01 -5.66
CA TRP A 515 10.87 -6.20 -5.92
C TRP A 515 9.78 -6.40 -4.86
N ILE A 516 9.55 -7.65 -4.42
CA ILE A 516 8.60 -7.98 -3.35
C ILE A 516 9.02 -7.26 -2.07
N ARG A 517 10.30 -7.36 -1.67
CA ARG A 517 10.83 -6.68 -0.48
C ARG A 517 10.72 -5.16 -0.59
N GLN A 518 11.02 -4.59 -1.76
CA GLN A 518 10.96 -3.15 -1.99
C GLN A 518 9.52 -2.63 -1.89
N ALA A 519 8.54 -3.35 -2.46
CA ALA A 519 7.14 -2.99 -2.37
C ALA A 519 6.62 -3.04 -0.92
N ILE A 520 6.85 -4.15 -0.22
CA ILE A 520 6.47 -4.34 1.19
C ILE A 520 7.11 -3.26 2.08
N THR A 521 8.41 -3.02 1.95
CA THR A 521 9.12 -2.03 2.79
C THR A 521 8.65 -0.60 2.50
N ARG A 522 8.31 -0.30 1.24
CA ARG A 522 7.76 0.99 0.82
C ARG A 522 6.34 1.21 1.35
N SER A 523 5.47 0.20 1.24
CA SER A 523 4.10 0.21 1.77
C SER A 523 4.10 0.46 3.27
N ILE A 524 4.84 -0.32 4.06
CA ILE A 524 4.95 -0.13 5.53
C ILE A 524 5.35 1.31 5.85
N ALA A 525 6.37 1.83 5.16
CA ALA A 525 6.85 3.18 5.39
C ALA A 525 5.92 4.28 4.83
N ASP A 526 4.97 3.96 3.94
CA ASP A 526 3.99 4.91 3.41
C ASP A 526 2.63 4.89 4.14
N GLN A 527 2.23 3.75 4.71
CA GLN A 527 0.87 3.46 5.19
C GLN A 527 0.78 3.06 6.68
N ALA A 528 1.80 2.42 7.27
CA ALA A 528 1.71 1.78 8.60
C ALA A 528 1.78 2.73 9.81
N ARG A 529 1.45 4.02 9.62
CA ARG A 529 1.37 5.04 10.67
C ARG A 529 0.21 6.00 10.38
N THR A 530 -0.60 6.26 11.40
CA THR A 530 -1.72 7.22 11.38
C THR A 530 -1.29 8.60 10.88
N ILE A 531 -0.10 9.06 11.29
CA ILE A 531 0.54 10.25 10.76
C ILE A 531 1.63 9.81 9.77
N ARG A 532 1.44 10.16 8.50
CA ARG A 532 2.33 9.82 7.39
C ARG A 532 3.67 10.56 7.50
N ILE A 533 4.78 9.82 7.53
CA ILE A 533 6.15 10.36 7.58
C ILE A 533 6.87 10.07 6.24
N PRO A 534 7.65 11.02 5.65
CA PRO A 534 8.44 10.76 4.45
C PRO A 534 9.47 9.64 4.62
N VAL A 535 9.62 8.77 3.62
CA VAL A 535 10.41 7.53 3.79
C VAL A 535 11.90 7.76 4.07
N HIS A 536 12.53 8.84 3.59
CA HIS A 536 13.91 9.18 3.98
C HIS A 536 14.04 9.51 5.48
N MET A 537 12.98 10.04 6.11
CA MET A 537 12.94 10.23 7.56
C MET A 537 12.73 8.89 8.28
N ILE A 538 11.94 7.96 7.73
CA ILE A 538 11.77 6.60 8.27
C ILE A 538 13.06 5.79 8.14
N GLU A 539 13.83 5.93 7.06
CA GLU A 539 15.18 5.38 6.91
C GLU A 539 16.14 5.97 7.95
N THR A 540 16.02 7.27 8.24
CA THR A 540 16.80 7.96 9.29
C THR A 540 16.42 7.43 10.69
N ILE A 541 15.13 7.30 11.01
CA ILE A 541 14.64 6.67 12.26
C ILE A 541 15.16 5.24 12.36
N ASN A 542 15.11 4.46 11.28
CA ASN A 542 15.63 3.08 11.26
C ASN A 542 17.18 3.01 11.31
N LYS A 543 17.93 4.07 10.99
CA LYS A 543 19.37 4.16 11.34
C LYS A 543 19.52 4.45 12.83
N LEU A 544 18.78 5.42 13.35
CA LEU A 544 18.80 5.85 14.75
C LEU A 544 18.48 4.70 15.71
N MET A 545 17.34 4.01 15.53
CA MET A 545 16.95 2.87 16.37
C MET A 545 17.95 1.70 16.33
N ARG A 546 18.73 1.53 15.24
CA ARG A 546 19.79 0.52 15.18
C ARG A 546 21.00 0.92 16.02
N VAL A 547 21.50 2.14 15.83
CA VAL A 547 22.63 2.68 16.60
C VAL A 547 22.28 2.78 18.08
N GLN A 548 21.09 3.29 18.42
CA GLN A 548 20.60 3.29 19.81
C GLN A 548 20.63 1.88 20.41
N LYS A 549 20.19 0.84 19.67
CA LYS A 549 20.23 -0.54 20.16
C LYS A 549 21.65 -1.12 20.29
N GLN A 550 22.61 -0.66 19.48
CA GLN A 550 24.03 -1.01 19.63
C GLN A 550 24.62 -0.35 20.88
N LEU A 551 24.42 0.96 21.05
CA LEU A 551 24.88 1.70 22.23
C LEU A 551 24.24 1.20 23.53
N VAL A 552 22.96 0.78 23.53
CA VAL A 552 22.34 0.08 24.67
C VAL A 552 23.08 -1.21 25.04
N GLN A 553 23.53 -1.98 24.03
CA GLN A 553 24.27 -3.22 24.26
C GLN A 553 25.71 -2.97 24.74
N GLU A 554 26.31 -1.85 24.35
CA GLU A 554 27.70 -1.48 24.72
C GLU A 554 27.78 -0.77 26.08
N TYR A 555 26.83 0.12 26.40
CA TYR A 555 26.82 0.90 27.65
C TYR A 555 25.98 0.27 28.77
N GLY A 556 25.12 -0.72 28.44
CA GLY A 556 24.21 -1.35 29.42
C GLY A 556 23.08 -0.44 29.94
N ARG A 557 22.92 0.75 29.35
CA ARG A 557 21.89 1.75 29.67
C ARG A 557 21.34 2.39 28.40
N GLU A 558 20.28 3.17 28.50
CA GLU A 558 19.86 4.00 27.37
C GLU A 558 20.92 5.09 27.07
N PRO A 559 21.30 5.29 25.79
CA PRO A 559 22.22 6.32 25.38
C PRO A 559 21.54 7.68 25.27
N THR A 560 22.30 8.75 25.50
CA THR A 560 21.80 10.12 25.42
C THR A 560 21.60 10.56 23.95
N PRO A 561 20.75 11.57 23.67
CA PRO A 561 20.65 12.15 22.33
C PRO A 561 21.97 12.70 21.79
N GLU A 562 22.91 13.06 22.67
CA GLU A 562 24.26 13.51 22.36
C GLU A 562 25.15 12.33 21.92
N GLU A 563 25.17 11.23 22.67
CA GLU A 563 25.91 10.00 22.31
C GLU A 563 25.43 9.41 20.97
N ILE A 564 24.12 9.40 20.73
CA ILE A 564 23.51 9.00 19.46
C ILE A 564 23.92 9.96 18.32
N ALA A 565 24.06 11.25 18.59
CA ALA A 565 24.42 12.26 17.60
C ALA A 565 25.88 12.15 17.13
N GLU A 566 26.79 11.88 18.06
CA GLU A 566 28.20 11.62 17.77
C GLU A 566 28.37 10.39 16.87
N GLU A 567 27.82 9.23 17.24
CA GLU A 567 27.95 7.99 16.47
C GLU A 567 27.24 8.02 15.10
N ILE A 568 26.13 8.76 14.98
CA ILE A 568 25.41 8.88 13.69
C ILE A 568 26.03 9.95 12.78
N HIS A 569 26.87 10.83 13.33
CA HIS A 569 27.41 12.07 12.73
C HIS A 569 26.29 13.02 12.26
N LEU A 570 25.35 13.34 13.16
CA LEU A 570 24.27 14.32 12.91
C LEU A 570 24.17 15.33 14.08
N PRO A 571 23.69 16.56 13.85
CA PRO A 571 23.47 17.52 14.93
C PRO A 571 22.48 17.01 15.99
N VAL A 572 22.79 17.22 17.27
CA VAL A 572 21.98 16.79 18.43
C VAL A 572 20.53 17.24 18.32
N GLU A 573 20.28 18.50 17.93
CA GLU A 573 18.93 19.03 17.70
C GLU A 573 18.16 18.22 16.64
N ARG A 574 18.84 17.79 15.57
CA ARG A 574 18.24 16.95 14.54
C ARG A 574 17.92 15.56 15.08
N VAL A 575 18.80 14.95 15.88
CA VAL A 575 18.53 13.67 16.57
C VAL A 575 17.32 13.77 17.48
N ARG A 576 17.25 14.82 18.34
CA ARG A 576 16.09 15.11 19.20
C ARG A 576 14.80 15.29 18.38
N SER A 577 14.85 16.00 17.25
CA SER A 577 13.68 16.16 16.36
C SER A 577 13.20 14.83 15.75
N VAL A 578 14.14 13.96 15.34
CA VAL A 578 13.83 12.65 14.75
C VAL A 578 13.27 11.71 15.80
N LEU A 579 13.76 11.73 17.05
CA LEU A 579 13.20 10.99 18.17
C LEU A 579 11.75 11.43 18.46
N LYS A 580 11.47 12.74 18.49
CA LYS A 580 10.10 13.25 18.66
C LYS A 580 9.17 12.83 17.51
N MET A 581 9.67 12.80 16.27
CA MET A 581 8.91 12.29 15.11
C MET A 581 8.75 10.76 15.10
N ALA A 582 9.58 10.01 15.82
CA ALA A 582 9.53 8.54 15.84
C ALA A 582 8.40 8.00 16.73
N GLN A 583 7.93 8.78 17.69
CA GLN A 583 6.81 8.46 18.58
C GLN A 583 5.54 8.10 17.79
N GLN A 584 4.66 7.30 18.40
CA GLN A 584 3.34 6.94 17.84
C GLN A 584 2.25 7.59 18.70
N PRO A 585 1.11 8.00 18.10
CA PRO A 585 -0.03 8.49 18.87
C PRO A 585 -0.61 7.36 19.74
N ILE A 586 -1.03 7.71 20.95
CA ILE A 586 -1.71 6.81 21.90
C ILE A 586 -3.22 6.86 21.61
N SER A 587 -3.95 5.78 21.89
CA SER A 587 -5.42 5.79 21.78
C SER A 587 -6.04 6.66 22.87
N LEU A 588 -7.06 7.46 22.52
CA LEU A 588 -7.87 8.17 23.51
C LEU A 588 -8.63 7.19 24.43
N GLN A 589 -8.98 6.01 23.90
CA GLN A 589 -9.63 4.92 24.64
C GLN A 589 -8.62 4.00 25.36
N ALA A 590 -7.37 4.44 25.56
CA ALA A 590 -6.47 3.73 26.46
C ALA A 590 -6.96 3.92 27.91
N PRO A 591 -7.21 2.86 28.69
CA PRO A 591 -7.59 2.99 30.09
C PRO A 591 -6.45 3.58 30.91
N VAL A 592 -6.79 4.35 31.95
CA VAL A 592 -5.84 5.05 32.82
C VAL A 592 -6.11 4.68 34.27
N GLY A 593 -5.18 3.92 34.87
CA GLY A 593 -5.33 3.36 36.22
C GLY A 593 -5.95 1.97 36.22
N ASP A 594 -6.36 1.51 37.41
CA ASP A 594 -6.92 0.16 37.64
C ASP A 594 -8.46 0.11 37.50
N SER A 595 -9.08 1.13 36.89
CA SER A 595 -10.52 1.24 36.66
C SER A 595 -10.82 1.34 35.17
N ASP A 596 -11.69 0.45 34.68
CA ASP A 596 -12.08 0.40 33.26
C ASP A 596 -12.94 1.60 32.82
N ASP A 597 -13.51 2.35 33.77
CA ASP A 597 -14.39 3.50 33.50
C ASP A 597 -13.63 4.80 33.12
N THR A 598 -12.31 4.88 33.36
CA THR A 598 -11.51 6.11 33.13
C THR A 598 -10.54 5.96 31.97
N SER A 599 -10.77 6.68 30.86
CA SER A 599 -9.94 6.67 29.66
C SER A 599 -9.00 7.87 29.56
N PHE A 600 -7.96 7.76 28.73
CA PHE A 600 -7.02 8.86 28.48
C PHE A 600 -7.70 10.10 27.87
N GLY A 601 -8.77 9.91 27.10
CA GLY A 601 -9.55 10.99 26.50
C GLY A 601 -10.21 11.92 27.52
N ASP A 602 -10.64 11.37 28.66
CA ASP A 602 -11.37 12.12 29.70
C ASP A 602 -10.50 13.15 30.44
N PHE A 603 -9.18 13.03 30.31
CA PHE A 603 -8.19 13.98 30.86
C PHE A 603 -7.78 15.09 29.88
N ILE A 604 -8.33 15.12 28.65
CA ILE A 604 -7.98 16.12 27.64
C ILE A 604 -8.94 17.32 27.71
N GLU A 605 -8.45 18.40 28.31
CA GLU A 605 -9.11 19.71 28.33
C GLU A 605 -9.33 20.28 26.92
N ASP A 606 -10.53 20.83 26.66
CA ASP A 606 -10.79 21.61 25.43
C ASP A 606 -10.31 23.06 25.59
N LYS A 607 -9.21 23.39 24.92
CA LYS A 607 -8.60 24.72 24.91
C LYS A 607 -9.23 25.69 23.89
N ALA A 608 -10.24 25.25 23.13
CA ALA A 608 -11.02 26.11 22.24
C ALA A 608 -12.35 26.57 22.89
N ALA A 609 -12.74 25.98 24.02
CA ALA A 609 -13.88 26.43 24.79
C ALA A 609 -13.56 27.74 25.54
N GLU A 610 -14.29 28.80 25.24
CA GLU A 610 -14.18 30.08 25.96
C GLU A 610 -14.65 29.90 27.41
N ASN A 611 -13.76 30.18 28.36
CA ASN A 611 -14.06 30.08 29.78
C ASN A 611 -15.14 31.11 30.17
N PRO A 612 -16.30 30.70 30.76
CA PRO A 612 -17.36 31.63 31.12
C PRO A 612 -16.93 32.74 32.08
N MET A 613 -15.89 32.51 32.90
CA MET A 613 -15.30 33.53 33.76
C MET A 613 -14.53 34.59 32.95
N GLU A 614 -13.82 34.20 31.89
CA GLU A 614 -13.08 35.10 31.02
C GLU A 614 -14.03 35.93 30.16
N GLU A 615 -15.03 35.33 29.52
CA GLU A 615 -16.02 36.09 28.73
C GLU A 615 -16.85 37.04 29.62
N ALA A 616 -17.23 36.62 30.83
CA ALA A 616 -17.80 37.54 31.81
C ALA A 616 -16.85 38.72 32.12
N SER A 617 -15.54 38.46 32.29
CA SER A 617 -14.55 39.51 32.53
C SER A 617 -14.38 40.46 31.34
N PHE A 618 -14.40 39.96 30.10
CA PHE A 618 -14.36 40.77 28.88
C PHE A 618 -15.63 41.62 28.71
N SER A 619 -16.80 41.05 29.01
CA SER A 619 -18.07 41.77 29.02
C SER A 619 -18.10 42.88 30.08
N PHE A 620 -17.61 42.62 31.32
CA PHE A 620 -17.46 43.66 32.34
C PHE A 620 -16.42 44.73 31.97
N LEU A 621 -15.28 44.34 31.39
CA LEU A 621 -14.26 45.27 30.90
C LEU A 621 -14.82 46.19 29.81
N LYS A 622 -15.60 45.65 28.87
CA LYS A 622 -16.28 46.39 27.79
C LYS A 622 -17.27 47.41 28.34
N GLU A 623 -18.05 47.04 29.35
CA GLU A 623 -18.94 47.97 30.06
C GLU A 623 -18.14 49.06 30.80
N LYS A 624 -17.09 48.70 31.54
CA LYS A 624 -16.30 49.66 32.35
C LYS A 624 -15.42 50.58 31.49
N ILE A 625 -15.00 50.14 30.30
CA ILE A 625 -14.43 51.01 29.26
C ILE A 625 -15.47 52.03 28.80
N LYS A 626 -16.70 51.61 28.52
CA LYS A 626 -17.80 52.50 28.11
C LYS A 626 -18.11 53.53 29.20
N ASP A 627 -18.29 53.12 30.46
CA ASP A 627 -18.48 54.00 31.63
C ASP A 627 -17.42 55.10 31.73
N VAL A 628 -16.17 54.78 31.38
CA VAL A 628 -15.04 55.71 31.46
C VAL A 628 -14.93 56.59 30.21
N LEU A 629 -15.28 56.08 29.03
CA LEU A 629 -15.37 56.87 27.79
C LEU A 629 -16.52 57.89 27.86
N ASP A 630 -17.64 57.56 28.50
CA ASP A 630 -18.76 58.45 28.78
C ASP A 630 -18.35 59.67 29.65
N THR A 631 -17.17 59.63 30.31
CA THR A 631 -16.62 60.78 31.06
C THR A 631 -15.73 61.71 30.22
N LEU A 632 -15.52 61.43 28.94
CA LEU A 632 -14.89 62.35 27.98
C LEU A 632 -15.95 63.28 27.35
N THR A 633 -15.52 64.36 26.70
CA THR A 633 -16.44 65.10 25.82
C THR A 633 -16.75 64.25 24.59
N ASP A 634 -17.92 64.37 23.98
CA ASP A 634 -18.37 63.50 22.87
C ASP A 634 -17.35 63.41 21.72
N ARG A 635 -16.73 64.55 21.35
CA ARG A 635 -15.69 64.62 20.30
C ARG A 635 -14.34 64.01 20.69
N GLU A 636 -14.06 63.84 21.98
CA GLU A 636 -12.91 63.09 22.49
C GLU A 636 -13.23 61.58 22.58
N ARG A 637 -14.45 61.24 23.03
CA ARG A 637 -15.00 59.87 23.05
C ARG A 637 -15.02 59.25 21.66
N GLU A 638 -15.71 59.87 20.71
CA GLU A 638 -15.97 59.30 19.39
C GLU A 638 -14.67 59.16 18.56
N VAL A 639 -13.72 60.08 18.73
CA VAL A 639 -12.36 59.91 18.18
C VAL A 639 -11.69 58.65 18.72
N ILE A 640 -11.80 58.34 20.02
CA ILE A 640 -11.22 57.12 20.61
C ILE A 640 -11.98 55.87 20.16
N GLU A 641 -13.31 55.87 20.15
CA GLU A 641 -14.14 54.74 19.70
C GLU A 641 -13.85 54.36 18.24
N GLN A 642 -13.79 55.34 17.33
CA GLN A 642 -13.47 55.12 15.92
C GLN A 642 -11.99 54.71 15.71
N ARG A 643 -11.07 55.28 16.50
CA ARG A 643 -9.63 55.04 16.36
C ARG A 643 -9.22 53.63 16.76
N PHE A 644 -9.80 53.10 17.84
CA PHE A 644 -9.50 51.77 18.36
C PHE A 644 -10.54 50.70 17.96
N GLY A 645 -11.59 51.09 17.22
CA GLY A 645 -12.60 50.16 16.71
C GLY A 645 -13.58 49.65 17.77
N LEU A 646 -13.69 50.32 18.93
CA LEU A 646 -14.42 49.83 20.13
C LEU A 646 -15.94 49.64 19.91
N ARG A 647 -16.48 50.18 18.82
CA ARG A 647 -17.90 50.08 18.44
C ARG A 647 -18.15 49.11 17.29
N ASP A 648 -17.30 49.14 16.26
CA ASP A 648 -17.51 48.43 14.98
C ASP A 648 -16.49 47.28 14.75
N GLY A 649 -15.68 46.95 15.75
CA GLY A 649 -14.54 46.02 15.65
C GLY A 649 -13.37 46.50 14.79
N SER A 650 -13.53 47.62 14.08
CA SER A 650 -12.65 48.05 12.98
C SER A 650 -11.91 49.36 13.33
N PRO A 651 -10.59 49.33 13.62
CA PRO A 651 -9.82 50.53 13.96
C PRO A 651 -9.52 51.40 12.73
N ARG A 652 -9.88 52.68 12.78
CA ARG A 652 -9.71 53.64 11.67
C ARG A 652 -8.38 54.40 11.75
N THR A 653 -7.85 54.85 10.61
CA THR A 653 -6.64 55.68 10.60
C THR A 653 -6.93 57.12 11.06
N LEU A 654 -5.91 57.81 11.57
CA LEU A 654 -6.01 59.23 11.94
C LEU A 654 -6.42 60.16 10.78
N GLU A 655 -6.28 59.71 9.53
CA GLU A 655 -6.71 60.47 8.36
C GLU A 655 -8.18 60.19 7.99
N GLU A 656 -8.65 58.95 8.08
CA GLU A 656 -10.09 58.63 7.94
C GLU A 656 -10.93 59.36 9.01
N VAL A 657 -10.51 59.27 10.27
CA VAL A 657 -11.15 59.99 11.39
C VAL A 657 -11.06 61.51 11.16
N GLY A 658 -9.95 62.01 10.62
CA GLY A 658 -9.79 63.42 10.24
C GLY A 658 -10.81 63.87 9.19
N ARG A 659 -11.01 63.07 8.13
CA ARG A 659 -12.00 63.32 7.08
C ARG A 659 -13.43 63.32 7.66
N GLN A 660 -13.75 62.40 8.57
CA GLN A 660 -15.08 62.31 9.19
C GLN A 660 -15.40 63.51 10.10
N PHE A 661 -14.45 63.98 10.92
CA PHE A 661 -14.64 65.18 11.75
C PHE A 661 -14.37 66.51 11.03
N SER A 662 -14.05 66.48 9.72
CA SER A 662 -13.60 67.65 8.93
C SER A 662 -12.43 68.40 9.57
N VAL A 663 -11.39 67.69 10.02
CA VAL A 663 -10.18 68.26 10.63
C VAL A 663 -8.91 67.59 10.13
N THR A 664 -7.77 68.28 10.25
CA THR A 664 -6.47 67.72 9.87
C THR A 664 -6.08 66.53 10.75
N ARG A 665 -5.36 65.57 10.15
CA ARG A 665 -4.80 64.37 10.81
C ARG A 665 -4.09 64.69 12.14
N GLU A 666 -3.30 65.75 12.18
CA GLU A 666 -2.57 66.16 13.38
C GLU A 666 -3.49 66.69 14.47
N ARG A 667 -4.63 67.33 14.12
CA ARG A 667 -5.61 67.76 15.11
C ARG A 667 -6.36 66.58 15.74
N ILE A 668 -6.60 65.49 14.99
CA ILE A 668 -7.09 64.24 15.56
C ILE A 668 -6.06 63.64 16.51
N ARG A 669 -4.78 63.60 16.13
CA ARG A 669 -3.68 63.13 17.01
C ARG A 669 -3.59 63.93 18.33
N GLN A 670 -3.81 65.25 18.28
CA GLN A 670 -3.90 66.09 19.47
C GLN A 670 -5.11 65.74 20.37
N ILE A 671 -6.27 65.43 19.77
CA ILE A 671 -7.48 65.03 20.50
C ILE A 671 -7.30 63.64 21.13
N GLU A 672 -6.77 62.67 20.38
CA GLU A 672 -6.37 61.33 20.83
C GLU A 672 -5.41 61.41 22.03
N ALA A 673 -4.30 62.16 21.90
CA ALA A 673 -3.33 62.33 22.99
C ALA A 673 -3.92 63.02 24.23
N LYS A 674 -4.81 64.00 24.04
CA LYS A 674 -5.51 64.70 25.13
C LYS A 674 -6.52 63.79 25.85
N ALA A 675 -7.29 63.01 25.10
CA ALA A 675 -8.22 62.02 25.64
C ALA A 675 -7.47 60.94 26.44
N LEU A 676 -6.41 60.36 25.85
CA LEU A 676 -5.54 59.39 26.54
C LEU A 676 -4.86 59.99 27.78
N ARG A 677 -4.55 61.29 27.82
CA ARG A 677 -4.03 61.97 29.02
C ARG A 677 -5.10 62.15 30.10
N LYS A 678 -6.36 62.40 29.73
CA LYS A 678 -7.50 62.42 30.67
C LYS A 678 -7.79 61.03 31.24
N LEU A 679 -7.79 59.99 30.40
CA LEU A 679 -8.05 58.60 30.78
C LEU A 679 -7.00 58.08 31.79
N ARG A 680 -5.75 58.51 31.68
CA ARG A 680 -4.66 58.20 32.64
C ARG A 680 -4.79 58.89 34.01
N HIS A 681 -5.78 59.75 34.24
CA HIS A 681 -5.97 60.36 35.56
C HIS A 681 -6.33 59.28 36.61
N PRO A 682 -5.76 59.30 37.84
CA PRO A 682 -5.96 58.26 38.86
C PRO A 682 -7.43 57.83 39.05
N THR A 683 -8.35 58.80 39.15
CA THR A 683 -9.80 58.59 39.32
C THR A 683 -10.47 57.80 38.17
N ARG A 684 -9.88 57.80 36.97
CA ARG A 684 -10.42 57.10 35.78
C ARG A 684 -9.70 55.78 35.55
N ILE A 685 -8.36 55.79 35.57
CA ILE A 685 -7.56 54.57 35.40
C ILE A 685 -7.84 53.53 36.50
N SER A 686 -8.14 53.95 37.74
CA SER A 686 -8.49 53.03 38.83
C SER A 686 -9.76 52.21 38.59
N LYS A 687 -10.63 52.58 37.64
CA LYS A 687 -11.81 51.77 37.24
C LYS A 687 -11.48 50.65 36.25
N ILE A 688 -10.32 50.71 35.59
CA ILE A 688 -9.90 49.78 34.53
C ILE A 688 -8.65 48.99 34.93
N LYS A 689 -7.78 49.53 35.79
CA LYS A 689 -6.50 48.94 36.19
C LYS A 689 -6.60 47.51 36.71
N GLY A 690 -7.67 47.16 37.44
CA GLY A 690 -7.87 45.79 37.95
C GLY A 690 -8.00 44.73 36.85
N PHE A 691 -8.58 45.07 35.70
CA PHE A 691 -8.67 44.15 34.56
C PHE A 691 -7.32 43.92 33.85
N LEU A 692 -6.34 44.81 34.06
CA LEU A 692 -4.99 44.68 33.51
C LEU A 692 -4.19 43.63 34.31
N GLU A 693 -4.36 43.64 35.63
CA GLU A 693 -3.74 42.66 36.55
C GLU A 693 -4.31 41.25 36.36
N MET A 694 -5.58 41.13 35.97
CA MET A 694 -6.22 39.86 35.58
C MET A 694 -5.77 39.30 34.22
N THR A 695 -4.94 40.02 33.45
CA THR A 695 -4.39 39.56 32.15
C THR A 695 -2.89 39.29 32.16
N GLU A 696 -2.21 39.54 33.29
CA GLU A 696 -0.78 39.23 33.49
C GLU A 696 -0.57 38.07 34.49
N SER A 697 -1.66 37.41 34.92
CA SER A 697 -1.70 36.26 35.84
C SER A 697 -2.20 35.00 35.12
#